data_AF-A0AAV4UC85-F1
#
_entry.id   AF-A0AAV4UC85-F1
#
_cell.length_a   1.000
_cell.length_b   1.000
_cell.length_c   1.000
_cell.angle_alpha   90.00
_cell.angle_beta   90.00
_cell.angle_gamma   90.00
#
_symmetry.space_group_name_H-M   'P 1'
#
loop_
_entity.id
_entity.type
_entity.pdbx_description
1 polymer ?
#
loop_
_entity_poly.entity_id
_entity_poly.type
_entity_poly.pdbx_seq_one_letter_code
_entity_poly.pdbx_strand_id
1 'polypeptide(L)'
;MRNWPYFCFLLKHAQDLKQVTSHFMLQKCNLQTFLSKPQHYTLYSQKIRTFHSSNILKKARKTREEKKFKNIIQVKQKSKLPRIQLWTGCNPLEIADMTNRELNDVYKAISYLENGAAYMDYNVEIHDTGAIIAIAKRLGYRVEFIKNPNLEQAKTKRIQDLVKRPPPEAKDLVKKPPVVAIMGHVDHGKTTLLDSLRHSSIVTQEHGGITQHIGAFTVNLPVGQITFLDTPGHAAFKSMRARGAQATDLVVLVVAADDSIMEQTVESVRFAREATVPIIVAINKIDKPTTNVDKVKQDLLNLGIQVEDFGGEVQAIPISALKKINLDLLTEAIVTQAELIGVGGDPTGPVEGVVLEASLDTTKGKVSTALVQRGTFKKGSILVAGTAWAKVRGMFDENGKQLTEVRPGMPVQVVGWKSWPAAGEIILEAESEKHARLVVEYREQKLMEEKMATDQIIIEKKAQMHYEKYYQERQARLMKGRHRKIRSSIREKESVEDPTPFLSFVLKGDVHGSVEAILQVVDTYDSHDVCRVDVIDSGVGNVTENDILLAETFEGVIYTFNVQVPKEVKKLADERGVIIKPFNVIYHLIADMKTEISNRLPLVEKEDIIGEASVLQQFLINEKKSKVPVAGCKCTKGVLKKNSLCKVIRSEEVIFDGLIKSLRHEKSDVESIKKDVECGLMVDDPEVTFEAGDTIVCYSPKSVAQITDWNPGF
;
A
#
# COMPACT_ATOMS: atom_id res chain seq x y z
N MET A 1 -46.23 -6.55 -29.86
CA MET A 1 -46.85 -7.53 -28.94
C MET A 1 -46.12 -7.42 -27.60
N ARG A 2 -46.65 -6.61 -26.65
CA ARG A 2 -47.24 -7.04 -25.35
C ARG A 2 -46.30 -7.96 -24.55
N ASN A 3 -45.82 -7.68 -23.33
CA ASN A 3 -46.22 -6.77 -22.25
C ASN A 3 -45.04 -6.44 -21.29
N TRP A 4 -45.07 -5.23 -20.73
CA TRP A 4 -44.32 -4.66 -19.58
C TRP A 4 -45.28 -4.72 -18.33
N PRO A 5 -45.09 -4.11 -17.11
CA PRO A 5 -43.95 -3.39 -16.52
C PRO A 5 -43.70 -3.53 -15.00
N TYR A 6 -42.55 -3.02 -14.51
CA TYR A 6 -42.43 -2.18 -13.30
C TYR A 6 -41.08 -1.42 -13.32
N PHE A 7 -41.07 -0.27 -14.00
CA PHE A 7 -40.09 0.80 -13.80
C PHE A 7 -40.83 2.13 -14.03
N CYS A 8 -41.31 2.73 -12.94
CA CYS A 8 -41.91 4.06 -12.93
C CYS A 8 -41.75 4.63 -11.51
N PHE A 9 -40.84 5.57 -11.31
CA PHE A 9 -41.19 6.94 -10.90
C PHE A 9 -39.93 7.82 -10.83
N LEU A 10 -40.13 9.11 -11.15
CA LEU A 10 -39.21 10.25 -10.96
C LEU A 10 -38.14 10.51 -12.02
N LEU A 11 -38.60 10.91 -13.21
CA LEU A 11 -37.94 11.96 -13.99
C LEU A 11 -38.90 12.47 -15.08
N LYS A 12 -39.69 13.50 -14.74
CA LYS A 12 -40.23 14.48 -15.70
C LYS A 12 -40.96 15.59 -14.95
N HIS A 13 -40.35 16.77 -14.93
CA HIS A 13 -40.96 18.08 -15.18
C HIS A 13 -40.22 19.16 -14.39
N ALA A 14 -39.33 19.89 -15.07
CA ALA A 14 -39.12 21.32 -14.85
C ALA A 14 -38.13 21.88 -15.91
N GLN A 15 -38.51 21.78 -17.17
CA GLN A 15 -38.19 22.85 -18.13
C GLN A 15 -39.49 23.61 -18.32
N ASP A 16 -39.56 24.84 -17.81
CA ASP A 16 -40.19 25.96 -18.49
C ASP A 16 -39.94 27.30 -17.75
N LEU A 17 -39.27 28.18 -18.50
CA LEU A 17 -39.51 29.63 -18.63
C LEU A 17 -39.39 30.58 -17.43
N LYS A 18 -38.24 31.29 -17.48
CA LYS A 18 -38.00 32.75 -17.36
C LYS A 18 -39.21 33.68 -17.26
N GLN A 19 -38.90 34.86 -16.66
CA GLN A 19 -39.56 36.18 -16.69
C GLN A 19 -40.29 36.52 -15.37
N VAL A 20 -40.27 37.72 -14.78
CA VAL A 20 -39.74 39.06 -15.08
C VAL A 20 -39.99 39.89 -13.79
N THR A 21 -39.31 41.03 -13.62
CA THR A 21 -39.62 42.16 -12.71
C THR A 21 -39.48 41.96 -11.18
N SER A 22 -39.18 42.96 -10.36
CA SER A 22 -38.46 44.24 -10.44
C SER A 22 -38.65 44.90 -9.07
N HIS A 23 -37.60 45.58 -8.61
CA HIS A 23 -37.69 46.91 -7.98
C HIS A 23 -37.97 47.12 -6.46
N PHE A 24 -37.24 48.14 -6.00
CA PHE A 24 -37.34 49.00 -4.81
C PHE A 24 -36.79 48.49 -3.46
N MET A 25 -35.61 48.91 -2.98
CA MET A 25 -35.09 50.23 -2.53
C MET A 25 -35.71 50.79 -1.23
N LEU A 26 -34.79 51.09 -0.28
CA LEU A 26 -34.73 52.22 0.67
C LEU A 26 -35.03 52.04 2.18
N GLN A 27 -33.95 52.28 2.93
CA GLN A 27 -33.76 53.30 3.99
C GLN A 27 -34.16 53.07 5.47
N LYS A 28 -33.08 53.02 6.27
CA LYS A 28 -32.64 53.96 7.33
C LYS A 28 -33.43 54.15 8.66
N CYS A 29 -32.59 54.26 9.70
CA CYS A 29 -32.63 55.12 10.89
C CYS A 29 -33.05 54.52 12.25
N ASN A 30 -32.00 54.32 13.09
CA ASN A 30 -31.76 54.88 14.44
C ASN A 30 -32.96 55.20 15.35
N LEU A 31 -32.91 54.73 16.60
CA LEU A 31 -32.57 55.56 17.77
C LEU A 31 -32.53 54.76 19.10
N GLN A 32 -31.68 55.27 19.97
CA GLN A 32 -31.22 54.76 21.25
C GLN A 32 -32.22 54.91 22.42
N THR A 33 -32.03 54.01 23.39
CA THR A 33 -32.00 54.19 24.86
C THR A 33 -33.25 54.57 25.68
N PHE A 34 -33.23 54.04 26.91
CA PHE A 34 -33.76 54.50 28.22
C PHE A 34 -34.03 53.25 29.07
N LEU A 35 -33.69 53.12 30.35
CA LEU A 35 -32.73 53.77 31.23
C LEU A 35 -32.75 52.91 32.51
N SER A 36 -31.62 52.89 33.20
CA SER A 36 -31.36 52.22 34.45
C SER A 36 -31.71 53.09 35.67
N LYS A 37 -31.90 52.43 36.83
CA LYS A 37 -31.57 52.83 38.23
C LYS A 37 -32.58 53.73 38.99
N PRO A 38 -32.51 53.90 40.34
CA PRO A 38 -31.99 53.10 41.47
C PRO A 38 -32.92 53.13 42.74
N GLN A 39 -32.34 52.83 43.92
CA GLN A 39 -32.90 52.63 45.27
C GLN A 39 -33.39 53.88 46.06
N HIS A 40 -34.45 53.65 46.86
CA HIS A 40 -34.80 54.08 48.24
C HIS A 40 -35.15 55.54 48.68
N TYR A 41 -36.24 55.57 49.48
CA TYR A 41 -36.76 56.49 50.53
C TYR A 41 -37.68 57.71 50.22
N THR A 42 -38.96 57.52 50.62
CA THR A 42 -39.99 58.36 51.32
C THR A 42 -40.17 59.89 51.15
N LEU A 43 -41.46 60.19 50.84
CA LEU A 43 -42.42 61.19 51.40
C LEU A 43 -42.42 62.67 50.96
N TYR A 44 -43.63 63.06 50.49
CA TYR A 44 -44.31 64.38 50.51
C TYR A 44 -43.62 65.53 49.74
N SER A 45 -44.28 66.38 48.94
CA SER A 45 -45.65 66.87 48.99
C SER A 45 -46.07 67.56 47.67
N GLN A 46 -47.38 67.49 47.43
CA GLN A 46 -48.28 68.49 46.87
C GLN A 46 -48.15 69.05 45.43
N LYS A 47 -49.27 68.80 44.71
CA LYS A 47 -50.06 69.68 43.81
C LYS A 47 -49.32 70.17 42.55
N ILE A 48 -49.83 69.86 41.35
CA ILE A 48 -50.82 70.68 40.60
C ILE A 48 -51.20 69.82 39.36
N ARG A 49 -52.43 69.28 39.27
CA ARG A 49 -53.53 69.72 38.37
C ARG A 49 -53.02 70.43 37.10
N THR A 50 -53.23 70.04 35.86
CA THR A 50 -54.40 69.45 35.23
C THR A 50 -54.21 69.59 33.72
N PHE A 51 -54.90 68.74 32.97
CA PHE A 51 -55.46 69.00 31.64
C PHE A 51 -54.54 69.51 30.52
N HIS A 52 -54.35 68.68 29.49
CA HIS A 52 -55.15 68.81 28.26
C HIS A 52 -54.85 67.56 27.41
N SER A 53 -55.88 66.82 27.02
CA SER A 53 -56.59 67.02 25.76
C SER A 53 -55.67 66.68 24.58
N SER A 54 -56.09 65.95 23.57
CA SER A 54 -57.31 65.23 23.28
C SER A 54 -57.03 64.64 21.88
N ASN A 55 -57.95 63.83 21.37
CA ASN A 55 -58.35 63.95 19.97
C ASN A 55 -57.34 63.40 18.92
N ILE A 56 -57.68 62.59 17.92
CA ILE A 56 -58.94 62.29 17.22
C ILE A 56 -58.45 61.44 16.00
N LEU A 57 -59.15 60.45 15.45
CA LEU A 57 -60.50 60.56 14.93
C LEU A 57 -61.18 59.21 14.66
N LYS A 58 -62.40 59.06 15.17
CA LYS A 58 -63.52 58.65 14.32
C LYS A 58 -63.48 59.56 13.08
N LYS A 59 -63.16 59.05 11.89
CA LYS A 59 -63.41 59.79 10.65
C LYS A 59 -64.26 58.92 9.75
N ALA A 60 -65.58 59.11 9.81
CA ALA A 60 -66.30 60.18 9.11
C ALA A 60 -65.96 60.14 7.63
N ARG A 61 -67.00 59.97 6.80
CA ARG A 61 -66.90 59.92 5.35
C ARG A 61 -66.23 61.21 4.88
N LYS A 62 -64.98 61.11 4.40
CA LYS A 62 -64.19 62.27 3.96
C LYS A 62 -64.98 63.14 2.98
N THR A 63 -65.08 64.42 3.29
CA THR A 63 -65.63 65.44 2.38
C THR A 63 -64.79 65.51 1.11
N ARG A 64 -65.38 66.05 0.03
CA ARG A 64 -64.80 66.02 -1.33
C ARG A 64 -63.43 66.72 -1.43
N GLU A 65 -63.10 67.59 -0.49
CA GLU A 65 -61.81 68.29 -0.39
C GLU A 65 -60.75 67.50 0.41
N GLU A 66 -61.13 66.76 1.47
CA GLU A 66 -60.22 65.90 2.28
C GLU A 66 -59.71 64.64 1.53
N LYS A 67 -60.27 64.32 0.36
CA LYS A 67 -59.73 63.30 -0.56
C LYS A 67 -58.58 63.81 -1.43
N LYS A 68 -58.40 65.13 -1.56
CA LYS A 68 -57.32 65.73 -2.36
C LYS A 68 -55.99 65.89 -1.63
N PHE A 69 -55.91 65.56 -0.33
CA PHE A 69 -54.65 65.50 0.45
C PHE A 69 -54.48 64.15 1.15
N LYS A 70 -53.33 63.47 0.98
CA LYS A 70 -52.93 62.27 1.76
C LYS A 70 -51.46 62.39 2.16
N ASN A 71 -51.13 62.30 3.47
CA ASN A 71 -49.84 61.79 3.99
C ASN A 71 -49.74 61.55 5.53
N ILE A 72 -49.09 60.42 5.91
CA ILE A 72 -48.08 60.12 6.99
C ILE A 72 -48.46 59.69 8.46
N ILE A 73 -48.29 58.36 8.75
CA ILE A 73 -47.61 57.56 9.86
C ILE A 73 -48.08 57.48 11.37
N GLN A 74 -48.18 56.25 11.95
CA GLN A 74 -47.44 55.66 13.14
C GLN A 74 -48.01 54.29 13.66
N VAL A 75 -47.16 53.31 14.01
CA VAL A 75 -47.51 51.90 14.40
C VAL A 75 -47.10 51.57 15.87
N LYS A 76 -47.93 50.81 16.62
CA LYS A 76 -47.76 50.36 18.04
C LYS A 76 -46.53 49.48 18.31
N GLN A 77 -45.86 49.66 19.46
CA GLN A 77 -44.69 48.87 19.91
C GLN A 77 -45.04 47.47 20.50
N LYS A 78 -44.22 46.45 20.21
CA LYS A 78 -44.38 45.02 20.60
C LYS A 78 -43.76 44.70 21.98
N SER A 79 -44.31 43.69 22.69
CA SER A 79 -43.86 43.19 24.01
C SER A 79 -42.41 42.64 24.05
N LYS A 80 -41.68 42.93 25.14
CA LYS A 80 -40.22 42.72 25.36
C LYS A 80 -39.83 41.32 25.89
N LEU A 81 -40.28 40.23 25.28
CA LEU A 81 -39.67 38.92 25.57
C LEU A 81 -38.37 38.79 24.75
N PRO A 82 -37.28 38.25 25.32
CA PRO A 82 -36.03 38.02 24.59
C PRO A 82 -36.27 37.05 23.43
N ARG A 83 -35.65 37.33 22.28
CA ARG A 83 -35.75 36.47 21.08
C ARG A 83 -34.62 35.47 21.09
N ILE A 84 -34.94 34.24 20.69
CA ILE A 84 -34.00 33.14 20.57
C ILE A 84 -34.11 32.53 19.18
N GLN A 85 -32.98 32.13 18.62
CA GLN A 85 -32.90 31.58 17.27
C GLN A 85 -32.85 30.06 17.35
N LEU A 86 -33.88 29.39 16.83
CA LEU A 86 -33.96 27.92 16.81
C LEU A 86 -34.30 27.46 15.39
N TRP A 87 -34.01 26.21 15.06
CA TRP A 87 -34.34 25.62 13.76
C TRP A 87 -35.22 24.39 13.94
N THR A 88 -35.83 23.91 12.86
CA THR A 88 -36.60 22.67 12.87
C THR A 88 -35.66 21.47 12.97
N GLY A 89 -35.89 20.57 13.93
CA GLY A 89 -34.98 19.46 14.24
C GLY A 89 -33.88 19.81 15.23
N CYS A 90 -34.12 20.74 16.16
CA CYS A 90 -33.18 21.01 17.24
C CYS A 90 -33.32 19.99 18.39
N ASN A 91 -32.21 19.63 19.00
CA ASN A 91 -32.19 18.69 20.14
C ASN A 91 -32.46 19.40 21.47
N PRO A 92 -33.03 18.73 22.50
CA PRO A 92 -33.22 19.29 23.84
C PRO A 92 -31.93 19.88 24.45
N LEU A 93 -30.79 19.26 24.17
CA LEU A 93 -29.46 19.75 24.57
C LEU A 93 -29.12 21.09 23.89
N GLU A 94 -29.33 21.18 22.58
CA GLU A 94 -29.10 22.41 21.80
C GLU A 94 -30.03 23.55 22.25
N ILE A 95 -31.27 23.23 22.65
CA ILE A 95 -32.22 24.21 23.22
C ILE A 95 -31.75 24.69 24.60
N ALA A 96 -31.22 23.79 25.44
CA ALA A 96 -30.68 24.12 26.76
C ALA A 96 -29.48 25.07 26.63
N ASP A 97 -28.56 24.77 25.71
CA ASP A 97 -27.39 25.59 25.42
C ASP A 97 -27.78 26.98 24.90
N MET A 98 -28.73 27.04 23.96
CA MET A 98 -29.18 28.32 23.39
C MET A 98 -29.94 29.19 24.40
N THR A 99 -30.69 28.57 25.33
CA THR A 99 -31.44 29.29 26.38
C THR A 99 -30.58 29.59 27.61
N ASN A 100 -29.37 29.03 27.68
CA ASN A 100 -28.43 29.13 28.79
C ASN A 100 -29.04 28.65 30.11
N ARG A 101 -29.75 27.52 30.05
CA ARG A 101 -30.41 26.87 31.19
C ARG A 101 -30.02 25.40 31.27
N GLU A 102 -30.20 24.83 32.46
CA GLU A 102 -29.91 23.42 32.67
C GLU A 102 -30.88 22.52 31.88
N LEU A 103 -30.37 21.39 31.39
CA LEU A 103 -31.12 20.37 30.65
C LEU A 103 -32.40 19.95 31.39
N ASN A 104 -32.34 19.88 32.73
CA ASN A 104 -33.47 19.56 33.60
C ASN A 104 -34.61 20.57 33.51
N ASP A 105 -34.33 21.85 33.28
CA ASP A 105 -35.36 22.89 33.14
C ASP A 105 -36.02 22.86 31.77
N VAL A 106 -35.28 22.43 30.74
CA VAL A 106 -35.84 22.14 29.41
C VAL A 106 -36.72 20.89 29.47
N TYR A 107 -36.30 19.83 30.18
CA TYR A 107 -37.15 18.66 30.41
C TYR A 107 -38.41 18.96 31.23
N LYS A 108 -38.31 19.84 32.24
CA LYS A 108 -39.50 20.36 32.92
C LYS A 108 -40.43 21.10 31.97
N ALA A 109 -39.92 21.87 31.01
CA ALA A 109 -40.75 22.56 30.02
C ALA A 109 -41.39 21.60 29.00
N ILE A 110 -40.70 20.51 28.65
CA ILE A 110 -41.18 19.46 27.75
C ILE A 110 -42.30 18.63 28.41
N SER A 111 -42.23 18.36 29.72
CA SER A 111 -43.22 17.55 30.43
C SER A 111 -44.61 18.18 30.55
N TYR A 112 -44.74 19.50 30.35
CA TYR A 112 -46.03 20.20 30.31
C TYR A 112 -46.71 20.21 28.93
N LEU A 113 -46.10 19.58 27.93
CA LEU A 113 -46.73 19.39 26.62
C LEU A 113 -47.55 18.10 26.62
N GLU A 114 -48.70 18.13 25.93
CA GLU A 114 -49.57 16.94 25.80
C GLU A 114 -48.84 15.74 25.17
N ASN A 115 -47.82 15.99 24.33
CA ASN A 115 -46.97 14.97 23.69
C ASN A 115 -45.49 15.01 24.18
N GLY A 116 -45.23 15.47 25.41
CA GLY A 116 -43.88 15.70 25.92
C GLY A 116 -43.01 14.46 26.13
N ALA A 117 -43.62 13.30 26.38
CA ALA A 117 -42.89 12.06 26.69
C ALA A 117 -41.98 11.55 25.56
N ALA A 118 -42.26 11.92 24.31
CA ALA A 118 -41.48 11.51 23.14
C ALA A 118 -40.13 12.23 23.00
N TYR A 119 -39.93 13.35 23.72
CA TYR A 119 -38.77 14.23 23.58
C TYR A 119 -37.91 14.30 24.85
N MET A 120 -38.01 13.27 25.70
CA MET A 120 -37.33 13.20 27.00
C MET A 120 -35.88 12.69 26.90
N ASP A 121 -35.43 12.24 25.72
CA ASP A 121 -34.05 11.84 25.47
C ASP A 121 -33.24 13.00 24.86
N TYR A 122 -31.95 13.10 25.20
CA TYR A 122 -31.11 14.27 24.92
C TYR A 122 -30.70 14.42 23.45
N ASN A 123 -30.74 13.33 22.68
CA ASN A 123 -30.25 13.27 21.28
C ASN A 123 -31.37 13.18 20.23
N VAL A 124 -32.63 13.33 20.66
CA VAL A 124 -33.80 13.19 19.78
C VAL A 124 -34.17 14.55 19.17
N GLU A 125 -34.22 14.60 17.85
CA GLU A 125 -34.54 15.81 17.10
C GLU A 125 -36.03 16.16 17.21
N ILE A 126 -36.32 17.38 17.65
CA ILE A 126 -37.69 17.89 17.73
C ILE A 126 -38.04 18.55 16.40
N HIS A 127 -38.91 17.93 15.61
CA HIS A 127 -39.33 18.48 14.33
C HIS A 127 -40.62 19.32 14.40
N ASP A 128 -41.40 19.16 15.47
CA ASP A 128 -42.65 19.90 15.64
C ASP A 128 -42.39 21.36 16.05
N THR A 129 -42.69 22.28 15.12
CA THR A 129 -42.58 23.72 15.34
C THR A 129 -43.47 24.23 16.48
N GLY A 130 -44.64 23.61 16.71
CA GLY A 130 -45.55 23.98 17.78
C GLY A 130 -44.96 23.67 19.16
N ALA A 131 -44.36 22.49 19.30
CA ALA A 131 -43.64 22.06 20.50
C ALA A 131 -42.45 22.99 20.80
N ILE A 132 -41.59 23.30 19.82
CA ILE A 132 -40.43 24.19 20.01
C ILE A 132 -40.86 25.58 20.50
N ILE A 133 -41.89 26.16 19.89
CA ILE A 133 -42.42 27.48 20.32
C ILE A 133 -42.99 27.40 21.74
N ALA A 134 -43.70 26.32 22.08
CA ALA A 134 -44.29 26.14 23.40
C ALA A 134 -43.23 25.96 24.50
N ILE A 135 -42.18 25.17 24.23
CA ILE A 135 -41.02 24.97 25.11
C ILE A 135 -40.33 26.32 25.35
N ALA A 136 -39.96 27.02 24.28
CA ALA A 136 -39.28 28.30 24.37
C ALA A 136 -40.13 29.38 25.07
N LYS A 137 -41.44 29.42 24.81
CA LYS A 137 -42.37 30.36 25.47
C LYS A 137 -42.49 30.10 26.97
N ARG A 138 -42.43 28.83 27.40
CA ARG A 138 -42.42 28.45 28.82
C ARG A 138 -41.10 28.77 29.50
N LEU A 139 -39.99 28.63 28.78
CA LEU A 139 -38.67 29.08 29.24
C LEU A 139 -38.53 30.62 29.25
N GLY A 140 -39.51 31.34 28.69
CA GLY A 140 -39.59 32.80 28.74
C GLY A 140 -39.04 33.52 27.50
N TYR A 141 -38.90 32.81 26.38
CA TYR A 141 -38.31 33.31 25.13
C TYR A 141 -39.31 33.31 23.97
N ARG A 142 -39.03 34.10 22.94
CA ARG A 142 -39.73 34.05 21.64
C ARG A 142 -38.84 33.46 20.58
N VAL A 143 -39.34 32.48 19.85
CA VAL A 143 -38.57 31.78 18.81
C VAL A 143 -38.59 32.57 17.50
N GLU A 144 -37.41 32.72 16.92
CA GLU A 144 -37.17 33.16 15.55
C GLU A 144 -36.54 31.99 14.81
N PHE A 145 -37.22 31.49 13.77
CA PHE A 145 -36.75 30.31 13.07
C PHE A 145 -35.64 30.64 12.08
N ILE A 146 -34.50 29.97 12.22
CA ILE A 146 -33.36 30.08 11.30
C ILE A 146 -33.17 28.75 10.57
N LYS A 147 -32.50 28.79 9.41
CA LYS A 147 -32.03 27.58 8.73
C LYS A 147 -31.02 26.85 9.62
N ASN A 148 -31.09 25.52 9.68
CA ASN A 148 -30.24 24.70 10.53
C ASN A 148 -28.73 25.05 10.34
N PRO A 149 -28.04 25.56 11.38
CA PRO A 149 -26.61 25.93 11.30
C PRO A 149 -25.70 24.74 10.98
N ASN A 150 -26.10 23.52 11.33
CA ASN A 150 -25.33 22.30 11.06
C ASN A 150 -25.31 21.96 9.55
N LEU A 151 -26.30 22.42 8.78
CA LEU A 151 -26.30 22.30 7.32
C LEU A 151 -25.31 23.26 6.63
N GLU A 152 -24.89 24.36 7.27
CA GLU A 152 -23.80 25.21 6.76
C GLU A 152 -22.42 24.70 7.16
N GLN A 153 -22.29 24.10 8.34
CA GLN A 153 -21.09 23.36 8.71
C GLN A 153 -20.84 22.14 7.78
N ALA A 154 -21.91 21.47 7.30
CA ALA A 154 -21.83 20.41 6.30
C ALA A 154 -21.44 20.88 4.88
N LYS A 155 -21.70 22.15 4.51
CA LYS A 155 -21.30 22.72 3.20
C LYS A 155 -19.87 23.23 3.16
N THR A 156 -19.24 23.46 4.32
CA THR A 156 -17.87 23.99 4.45
C THR A 156 -16.82 22.86 4.45
N LYS A 157 -17.23 21.59 4.48
CA LYS A 157 -16.42 20.40 4.10
C LYS A 157 -16.22 20.27 2.58
N ARG A 158 -15.93 21.36 1.87
CA ARG A 158 -15.38 21.29 0.50
C ARG A 158 -13.86 21.17 0.60
N ILE A 159 -13.36 20.01 1.02
CA ILE A 159 -11.94 19.72 0.86
C ILE A 159 -11.80 19.16 -0.56
N GLN A 160 -11.39 20.03 -1.48
CA GLN A 160 -11.19 19.67 -2.87
C GLN A 160 -9.82 19.01 -2.99
N ASP A 161 -9.78 17.70 -3.19
CA ASP A 161 -8.54 17.02 -3.58
C ASP A 161 -8.01 17.63 -4.90
N LEU A 162 -6.69 17.58 -5.08
CA LEU A 162 -6.06 17.96 -6.33
C LEU A 162 -6.31 16.83 -7.34
N VAL A 163 -7.02 17.15 -8.41
CA VAL A 163 -7.34 16.22 -9.49
C VAL A 163 -6.55 16.61 -10.74
N LYS A 164 -6.11 15.60 -11.49
CA LYS A 164 -5.52 15.80 -12.82
C LYS A 164 -6.43 16.63 -13.70
N ARG A 165 -5.84 17.56 -14.44
CA ARG A 165 -6.59 18.37 -15.40
C ARG A 165 -7.03 17.53 -16.59
N PRO A 166 -8.13 17.92 -17.26
CA PRO A 166 -8.46 17.35 -18.55
C PRO A 166 -7.31 17.60 -19.56
N PRO A 167 -7.23 16.77 -20.62
CA PRO A 167 -6.23 16.93 -21.67
C PRO A 167 -6.22 18.38 -22.21
N PRO A 168 -5.02 18.95 -22.48
CA PRO A 168 -4.91 20.30 -23.03
C PRO A 168 -5.56 20.39 -24.42
N GLU A 169 -6.03 21.58 -24.78
CA GLU A 169 -6.52 21.83 -26.14
C GLU A 169 -5.37 21.77 -27.15
N ALA A 170 -5.66 21.34 -28.39
CA ALA A 170 -4.67 21.22 -29.47
C ALA A 170 -3.88 22.51 -29.77
N LYS A 171 -4.41 23.68 -29.37
CA LYS A 171 -3.78 24.99 -29.59
C LYS A 171 -2.67 25.31 -28.58
N ASP A 172 -2.77 24.76 -27.37
CA ASP A 172 -1.82 25.04 -26.28
C ASP A 172 -0.70 24.00 -26.20
N LEU A 173 -0.76 22.98 -27.07
CA LEU A 173 0.23 21.91 -27.18
C LEU A 173 1.49 22.42 -27.90
N VAL A 174 2.59 22.50 -27.16
CA VAL A 174 3.93 22.80 -27.68
C VAL A 174 4.72 21.51 -27.83
N LYS A 175 5.53 21.39 -28.89
CA LYS A 175 6.43 20.25 -29.09
C LYS A 175 7.35 20.10 -27.87
N LYS A 176 7.31 18.94 -27.21
CA LYS A 176 8.17 18.58 -26.09
C LYS A 176 9.17 17.48 -26.53
N PRO A 177 10.31 17.31 -25.85
CA PRO A 177 11.17 16.15 -26.09
C PRO A 177 10.39 14.86 -25.77
N PRO A 178 10.42 13.83 -26.64
CA PRO A 178 9.79 12.56 -26.34
C PRO A 178 10.52 11.86 -25.20
N VAL A 179 9.73 11.26 -24.30
CA VAL A 179 10.24 10.45 -23.21
C VAL A 179 10.22 8.98 -23.61
N VAL A 180 11.38 8.35 -23.60
CA VAL A 180 11.61 7.01 -24.14
C VAL A 180 12.13 6.07 -23.05
N ALA A 181 11.41 4.99 -22.75
CA ALA A 181 11.91 3.95 -21.85
C ALA A 181 12.66 2.88 -22.64
N ILE A 182 13.82 2.47 -22.15
CA ILE A 182 14.55 1.34 -22.70
C ILE A 182 14.28 0.10 -21.86
N MET A 183 13.70 -0.91 -22.50
CA MET A 183 13.28 -2.15 -21.86
C MET A 183 13.89 -3.36 -22.56
N GLY A 184 13.90 -4.51 -21.89
CA GLY A 184 14.50 -5.73 -22.41
C GLY A 184 15.13 -6.57 -21.29
N HIS A 185 15.58 -7.76 -21.67
CA HIS A 185 16.22 -8.72 -20.78
C HIS A 185 17.56 -8.21 -20.22
N VAL A 186 18.04 -8.87 -19.15
CA VAL A 186 19.39 -8.71 -18.63
C VAL A 186 20.41 -9.05 -19.74
N ASP A 187 21.55 -8.36 -19.75
CA ASP A 187 22.66 -8.56 -20.71
C ASP A 187 22.34 -8.36 -22.20
N HIS A 188 21.18 -7.80 -22.53
CA HIS A 188 20.87 -7.35 -23.89
C HIS A 188 21.56 -6.02 -24.27
N GLY A 189 22.33 -5.42 -23.36
CA GLY A 189 23.12 -4.21 -23.62
C GLY A 189 22.33 -2.90 -23.56
N LYS A 190 21.29 -2.83 -22.74
CA LYS A 190 20.48 -1.62 -22.49
C LYS A 190 21.32 -0.46 -21.96
N THR A 191 22.05 -0.70 -20.87
CA THR A 191 22.92 0.32 -20.26
C THR A 191 24.07 0.68 -21.19
N THR A 192 24.60 -0.28 -21.96
CA THR A 192 25.63 -0.02 -22.98
C THR A 192 25.13 0.86 -24.13
N LEU A 193 23.88 0.67 -24.56
CA LEU A 193 23.22 1.55 -25.53
C LEU A 193 23.16 2.98 -25.00
N LEU A 194 22.76 3.13 -23.75
CA LEU A 194 22.60 4.40 -23.09
C LEU A 194 23.92 5.13 -22.86
N ASP A 195 24.96 4.41 -22.44
CA ASP A 195 26.32 4.93 -22.32
C ASP A 195 26.85 5.44 -23.67
N SER A 196 26.57 4.70 -24.74
CA SER A 196 26.99 5.06 -26.09
C SER A 196 26.31 6.34 -26.58
N LEU A 197 25.03 6.55 -26.22
CA LEU A 197 24.27 7.76 -26.51
C LEU A 197 24.69 8.95 -25.63
N ARG A 198 24.99 8.70 -24.35
CA ARG A 198 25.36 9.74 -23.38
C ARG A 198 26.84 10.18 -23.49
N HIS A 199 27.67 9.45 -24.21
CA HIS A 199 29.13 9.63 -24.22
C HIS A 199 29.75 9.51 -22.81
N SER A 200 29.13 8.68 -21.95
CA SER A 200 29.58 8.37 -20.59
C SER A 200 29.81 6.86 -20.43
N SER A 201 30.42 6.45 -19.32
CA SER A 201 30.64 5.04 -18.97
C SER A 201 30.07 4.70 -17.59
N ILE A 202 28.74 4.75 -17.47
CA ILE A 202 28.01 4.44 -16.23
C ILE A 202 28.13 2.95 -15.89
N VAL A 203 28.16 2.05 -16.88
CA VAL A 203 28.28 0.59 -16.69
C VAL A 203 29.49 0.21 -15.83
N THR A 204 30.59 0.95 -15.93
CA THR A 204 31.81 0.68 -15.14
C THR A 204 31.72 1.13 -13.68
N GLN A 205 30.80 2.05 -13.37
CA GLN A 205 30.62 2.62 -12.04
C GLN A 205 29.52 1.89 -11.25
N GLU A 206 28.57 1.22 -11.93
CA GLU A 206 27.50 0.47 -11.28
C GLU A 206 28.00 -0.81 -10.60
N HIS A 207 27.57 -1.01 -9.35
CA HIS A 207 27.91 -2.22 -8.59
C HIS A 207 27.27 -3.46 -9.23
N GLY A 208 28.09 -4.49 -9.45
CA GLY A 208 27.66 -5.74 -10.08
C GLY A 208 27.48 -5.66 -11.59
N GLY A 209 27.82 -4.52 -12.24
CA GLY A 209 27.66 -4.35 -13.68
C GLY A 209 26.21 -4.35 -14.16
N ILE A 210 25.26 -4.15 -13.25
CA ILE A 210 23.82 -4.12 -13.53
C ILE A 210 23.19 -2.79 -13.10
N THR A 211 22.22 -2.34 -13.87
CA THR A 211 21.39 -1.18 -13.53
C THR A 211 20.33 -1.60 -12.51
N GLN A 212 20.30 -0.91 -11.36
CA GLN A 212 19.43 -1.25 -10.21
C GLN A 212 18.45 -0.13 -9.84
N HIS A 213 18.55 1.04 -10.50
CA HIS A 213 17.70 2.21 -10.27
C HIS A 213 17.13 2.72 -11.59
N ILE A 214 15.97 3.37 -11.54
CA ILE A 214 15.45 4.08 -12.71
C ILE A 214 16.23 5.40 -12.85
N GLY A 215 17.00 5.52 -13.92
CA GLY A 215 17.71 6.73 -14.30
C GLY A 215 16.94 7.51 -15.37
N ALA A 216 16.94 8.83 -15.30
CA ALA A 216 16.32 9.69 -16.31
C ALA A 216 17.28 10.76 -16.78
N PHE A 217 17.42 10.92 -18.10
CA PHE A 217 18.41 11.83 -18.66
C PHE A 217 17.99 12.37 -20.01
N THR A 218 18.53 13.53 -20.38
CA THR A 218 18.22 14.17 -21.66
C THR A 218 19.45 14.20 -22.55
N VAL A 219 19.34 13.67 -23.77
CA VAL A 219 20.39 13.73 -24.78
C VAL A 219 20.01 14.77 -25.84
N ASN A 220 20.96 15.66 -26.13
CA ASN A 220 20.84 16.63 -27.22
C ASN A 220 21.44 16.03 -28.48
N LEU A 221 20.58 15.68 -29.45
CA LEU A 221 21.00 15.19 -30.77
C LEU A 221 20.81 16.29 -31.83
N PRO A 222 21.48 16.19 -32.98
CA PRO A 222 21.28 17.13 -34.09
C PRO A 222 19.83 17.21 -34.57
N VAL A 223 19.12 16.08 -34.47
CA VAL A 223 17.73 15.88 -34.93
C VAL A 223 16.70 16.38 -33.89
N GLY A 224 17.10 16.50 -32.62
CA GLY A 224 16.22 16.93 -31.54
C GLY A 224 16.71 16.52 -30.15
N GLN A 225 15.95 16.89 -29.11
CA GLN A 225 16.21 16.45 -27.73
C GLN A 225 15.35 15.24 -27.41
N ILE A 226 15.94 14.21 -26.79
CA ILE A 226 15.24 12.99 -26.37
C ILE A 226 15.54 12.75 -24.90
N THR A 227 14.50 12.44 -24.13
CA THR A 227 14.64 12.05 -22.71
C THR A 227 14.58 10.53 -22.61
N PHE A 228 15.64 9.91 -22.12
CA PHE A 228 15.68 8.46 -21.90
C PHE A 228 15.41 8.12 -20.44
N LEU A 229 14.59 7.08 -20.23
CA LEU A 229 14.45 6.38 -18.96
C LEU A 229 15.14 5.03 -19.05
N ASP A 230 16.16 4.84 -18.22
CA ASP A 230 16.81 3.55 -18.04
C ASP A 230 15.99 2.70 -17.08
N THR A 231 15.63 1.48 -17.49
CA THR A 231 14.87 0.55 -16.65
C THR A 231 15.64 -0.74 -16.41
N PRO A 232 15.72 -1.21 -15.15
CA PRO A 232 16.41 -2.45 -14.81
C PRO A 232 15.78 -3.67 -15.50
N GLY A 233 16.62 -4.58 -16.00
CA GLY A 233 16.18 -5.79 -16.71
C GLY A 233 15.75 -6.92 -15.81
N HIS A 234 16.30 -6.96 -14.60
CA HIS A 234 16.14 -8.12 -13.73
C HIS A 234 14.68 -8.31 -13.27
N ALA A 235 14.23 -9.57 -13.15
CA ALA A 235 12.84 -9.93 -12.87
C ALA A 235 12.29 -9.29 -11.59
N ALA A 236 13.11 -9.17 -10.53
CA ALA A 236 12.74 -8.52 -9.27
C ALA A 236 12.28 -7.06 -9.42
N PHE A 237 12.71 -6.34 -10.47
CA PHE A 237 12.34 -4.94 -10.68
C PHE A 237 11.12 -4.76 -11.60
N LYS A 238 10.14 -5.64 -11.44
CA LYS A 238 8.91 -5.66 -12.23
C LYS A 238 8.12 -4.35 -12.10
N SER A 239 7.95 -3.84 -10.88
CA SER A 239 7.28 -2.57 -10.59
C SER A 239 7.96 -1.38 -11.28
N MET A 240 9.30 -1.36 -11.30
CA MET A 240 10.07 -0.31 -11.97
C MET A 240 9.86 -0.29 -13.48
N ARG A 241 9.80 -1.46 -14.13
CA ARG A 241 9.48 -1.56 -15.57
C ARG A 241 8.06 -1.07 -15.86
N ALA A 242 7.08 -1.49 -15.07
CA ALA A 242 5.69 -1.06 -15.22
C ALA A 242 5.57 0.48 -15.09
N ARG A 243 6.26 1.07 -14.10
CA ARG A 243 6.33 2.53 -13.92
C ARG A 243 6.98 3.23 -15.09
N GLY A 244 8.08 2.70 -15.61
CA GLY A 244 8.77 3.21 -16.79
C GLY A 244 7.84 3.24 -18.02
N ALA A 245 7.07 2.17 -18.26
CA ALA A 245 6.11 2.12 -19.36
C ALA A 245 5.03 3.20 -19.22
N GLN A 246 4.46 3.38 -18.02
CA GLN A 246 3.40 4.37 -17.79
C GLN A 246 3.88 5.83 -17.86
N ALA A 247 5.16 6.07 -17.58
CA ALA A 247 5.75 7.41 -17.56
C ALA A 247 6.22 7.89 -18.94
N THR A 248 6.29 7.01 -19.94
CA THR A 248 6.92 7.30 -21.24
C THR A 248 5.93 7.43 -22.38
N ASP A 249 6.33 8.20 -23.40
CA ASP A 249 5.57 8.37 -24.64
C ASP A 249 5.87 7.23 -25.64
N LEU A 250 7.04 6.58 -25.51
CA LEU A 250 7.51 5.51 -26.39
C LEU A 250 8.41 4.50 -25.63
N VAL A 251 8.38 3.23 -26.03
CA VAL A 251 9.27 2.19 -25.49
C VAL A 251 10.21 1.68 -26.58
N VAL A 252 11.52 1.65 -26.29
CA VAL A 252 12.53 0.95 -27.10
C VAL A 252 12.80 -0.40 -26.46
N LEU A 253 12.40 -1.47 -27.16
CA LEU A 253 12.64 -2.84 -26.75
C LEU A 253 13.99 -3.32 -27.31
N VAL A 254 14.96 -3.53 -26.42
CA VAL A 254 16.28 -4.02 -26.79
C VAL A 254 16.32 -5.54 -26.72
N VAL A 255 16.57 -6.17 -27.86
CA VAL A 255 16.66 -7.63 -28.00
C VAL A 255 18.02 -7.99 -28.55
N ALA A 256 18.76 -8.88 -27.89
CA ALA A 256 20.07 -9.29 -28.38
C ALA A 256 19.93 -10.29 -29.54
N ALA A 257 20.76 -10.14 -30.58
CA ALA A 257 20.72 -10.99 -31.77
C ALA A 257 21.26 -12.41 -31.54
N ASP A 258 21.95 -12.66 -30.42
CA ASP A 258 22.42 -13.98 -29.97
C ASP A 258 21.38 -14.73 -29.13
N ASP A 259 20.73 -14.02 -28.20
CA ASP A 259 19.81 -14.62 -27.21
C ASP A 259 18.34 -14.66 -27.69
N SER A 260 17.94 -13.76 -28.60
CA SER A 260 16.55 -13.58 -29.05
C SER A 260 15.59 -13.22 -27.89
N ILE A 261 14.33 -13.67 -27.95
CA ILE A 261 13.29 -13.34 -26.98
C ILE A 261 13.39 -14.22 -25.74
N MET A 262 13.46 -13.57 -24.58
CA MET A 262 13.45 -14.18 -23.25
C MET A 262 12.22 -13.73 -22.46
N GLU A 263 11.96 -14.36 -21.32
CA GLU A 263 10.78 -14.10 -20.48
C GLU A 263 10.63 -12.63 -20.07
N GLN A 264 11.72 -11.96 -19.69
CA GLN A 264 11.71 -10.53 -19.33
C GLN A 264 11.36 -9.63 -20.53
N THR A 265 11.70 -10.05 -21.76
CA THR A 265 11.29 -9.37 -23.00
C THR A 265 9.78 -9.49 -23.18
N VAL A 266 9.19 -10.67 -22.94
CA VAL A 266 7.74 -10.89 -22.97
C VAL A 266 7.03 -10.00 -21.96
N GLU A 267 7.54 -9.93 -20.73
CA GLU A 267 7.00 -9.04 -19.70
C GLU A 267 7.07 -7.56 -20.10
N SER A 268 8.20 -7.12 -20.67
CA SER A 268 8.38 -5.73 -21.13
C SER A 268 7.33 -5.35 -22.17
N VAL A 269 7.04 -6.27 -23.10
CA VAL A 269 5.99 -6.07 -24.12
C VAL A 269 4.61 -6.02 -23.49
N ARG A 270 4.33 -6.86 -22.48
CA ARG A 270 3.07 -6.80 -21.74
C ARG A 270 2.87 -5.41 -21.11
N PHE A 271 3.88 -4.86 -20.45
CA PHE A 271 3.78 -3.53 -19.84
C PHE A 271 3.58 -2.41 -20.86
N ALA A 272 4.28 -2.47 -22.00
CA ALA A 272 4.07 -1.50 -23.07
C ALA A 272 2.64 -1.56 -23.65
N ARG A 273 2.09 -2.77 -23.83
CA ARG A 273 0.70 -2.98 -24.28
C ARG A 273 -0.32 -2.51 -23.23
N GLU A 274 -0.12 -2.82 -21.95
CA GLU A 274 -0.99 -2.37 -20.84
C GLU A 274 -0.98 -0.84 -20.71
N ALA A 275 0.17 -0.19 -20.94
CA ALA A 275 0.31 1.26 -20.93
C ALA A 275 -0.16 1.92 -22.24
N THR A 276 -0.55 1.15 -23.26
CA THR A 276 -0.90 1.63 -24.61
C THR A 276 0.18 2.48 -25.27
N VAL A 277 1.44 2.12 -25.05
CA VAL A 277 2.62 2.86 -25.56
C VAL A 277 3.19 2.16 -26.79
N PRO A 278 3.49 2.89 -27.88
CA PRO A 278 4.10 2.33 -29.08
C PRO A 278 5.52 1.81 -28.82
N ILE A 279 5.89 0.74 -29.52
CA ILE A 279 7.15 0.02 -29.34
C ILE A 279 8.02 0.20 -30.58
N ILE A 280 9.31 0.49 -30.38
CA ILE A 280 10.37 0.35 -31.39
C ILE A 280 11.29 -0.77 -30.93
N VAL A 281 11.69 -1.66 -31.84
CA VAL A 281 12.60 -2.77 -31.52
C VAL A 281 14.02 -2.44 -31.97
N ALA A 282 14.97 -2.50 -31.03
CA ALA A 282 16.39 -2.38 -31.28
C ALA A 282 17.06 -3.76 -31.16
N ILE A 283 17.48 -4.34 -32.28
CA ILE A 283 18.14 -5.64 -32.31
C ILE A 283 19.65 -5.42 -32.09
N ASN A 284 20.15 -5.70 -30.89
CA ASN A 284 21.51 -5.38 -30.47
C ASN A 284 22.52 -6.53 -30.72
N LYS A 285 23.81 -6.23 -30.57
CA LYS A 285 24.96 -7.15 -30.70
C LYS A 285 25.22 -7.68 -32.11
N ILE A 286 24.84 -6.97 -33.17
CA ILE A 286 25.08 -7.38 -34.58
C ILE A 286 26.58 -7.51 -34.95
N ASP A 287 27.47 -7.03 -34.09
CA ASP A 287 28.91 -7.12 -34.25
C ASP A 287 29.46 -8.54 -34.02
N LYS A 288 28.69 -9.42 -33.37
CA LYS A 288 29.08 -10.82 -33.16
C LYS A 288 28.85 -11.64 -34.44
N PRO A 289 29.76 -12.56 -34.79
CA PRO A 289 29.67 -13.36 -36.00
C PRO A 289 28.57 -14.44 -35.95
N THR A 290 28.08 -14.79 -34.75
CA THR A 290 27.03 -15.81 -34.53
C THR A 290 25.60 -15.26 -34.57
N THR A 291 25.40 -14.06 -35.12
CA THR A 291 24.14 -13.33 -35.01
C THR A 291 23.14 -13.69 -36.10
N ASN A 292 21.87 -13.80 -35.74
CA ASN A 292 20.80 -14.05 -36.69
C ASN A 292 19.64 -13.08 -36.45
N VAL A 293 19.64 -11.98 -37.20
CA VAL A 293 18.62 -10.92 -37.12
C VAL A 293 17.25 -11.44 -37.59
N ASP A 294 17.23 -12.30 -38.60
CA ASP A 294 15.98 -12.83 -39.17
C ASP A 294 15.25 -13.74 -38.18
N LYS A 295 16.00 -14.53 -37.40
CA LYS A 295 15.44 -15.34 -36.30
C LYS A 295 14.74 -14.46 -35.27
N VAL A 296 15.37 -13.37 -34.84
CA VAL A 296 14.76 -12.44 -33.87
C VAL A 296 13.47 -11.84 -34.43
N LYS A 297 13.46 -11.45 -35.71
CA LYS A 297 12.24 -10.92 -36.36
C LYS A 297 11.11 -11.96 -36.43
N GLN A 298 11.42 -13.23 -36.68
CA GLN A 298 10.45 -14.33 -36.64
C GLN A 298 9.92 -14.57 -35.23
N ASP A 299 10.79 -14.57 -34.22
CA ASP A 299 10.39 -14.74 -32.82
C ASP A 299 9.49 -13.58 -32.35
N LEU A 300 9.75 -12.34 -32.80
CA LEU A 300 8.90 -11.18 -32.51
C LEU A 300 7.50 -11.33 -33.12
N LEU A 301 7.42 -11.90 -34.32
CA LEU A 301 6.15 -12.20 -34.96
C LEU A 301 5.34 -13.23 -34.15
N ASN A 302 6.00 -14.25 -33.58
CA ASN A 302 5.35 -15.22 -32.68
C ASN A 302 4.81 -14.56 -31.39
N LEU A 303 5.47 -13.50 -30.92
CA LEU A 303 5.02 -12.69 -29.77
C LEU A 303 3.86 -11.72 -30.13
N GLY A 304 3.46 -11.68 -31.40
CA GLY A 304 2.45 -10.76 -31.93
C GLY A 304 2.97 -9.34 -32.15
N ILE A 305 4.28 -9.16 -32.33
CA ILE A 305 4.89 -7.91 -32.79
C ILE A 305 5.18 -8.05 -34.29
N GLN A 306 4.37 -7.38 -35.12
CA GLN A 306 4.58 -7.38 -36.56
C GLN A 306 5.58 -6.29 -36.93
N VAL A 307 6.77 -6.71 -37.40
CA VAL A 307 7.82 -5.80 -37.84
C VAL A 307 7.58 -5.27 -39.25
N GLU A 308 8.12 -4.08 -39.57
CA GLU A 308 7.96 -3.41 -40.87
C GLU A 308 8.36 -4.29 -42.07
N ASP A 309 9.41 -5.10 -41.96
CA ASP A 309 9.86 -5.99 -43.05
C ASP A 309 8.81 -7.03 -43.46
N PHE A 310 7.90 -7.37 -42.54
CA PHE A 310 6.77 -8.27 -42.79
C PHE A 310 5.44 -7.52 -43.00
N GLY A 311 5.50 -6.21 -43.24
CA GLY A 311 4.33 -5.35 -43.46
C GLY A 311 3.61 -4.90 -42.19
N GLY A 312 4.25 -4.97 -41.03
CA GLY A 312 3.73 -4.46 -39.76
C GLY A 312 4.05 -2.98 -39.51
N GLU A 313 3.62 -2.48 -38.36
CA GLU A 313 3.83 -1.07 -37.94
C GLU A 313 5.08 -0.87 -37.06
N VAL A 314 5.68 -1.96 -36.56
CA VAL A 314 6.79 -1.86 -35.60
C VAL A 314 8.14 -1.80 -36.30
N GLN A 315 8.86 -0.71 -36.07
CA GLN A 315 10.23 -0.51 -36.57
C GLN A 315 11.21 -1.45 -35.87
N ALA A 316 11.95 -2.24 -36.66
CA ALA A 316 12.97 -3.16 -36.16
C ALA A 316 14.35 -2.77 -36.71
N ILE A 317 15.18 -2.18 -35.86
CA ILE A 317 16.45 -1.57 -36.27
C ILE A 317 17.62 -2.41 -35.74
N PRO A 318 18.45 -3.02 -36.61
CA PRO A 318 19.65 -3.73 -36.19
C PRO A 318 20.75 -2.75 -35.80
N ILE A 319 21.26 -2.85 -34.58
CA ILE A 319 22.27 -1.96 -34.00
C ILE A 319 23.42 -2.72 -33.33
N SER A 320 24.59 -2.06 -33.22
CA SER A 320 25.64 -2.49 -32.30
C SER A 320 25.93 -1.35 -31.34
N ALA A 321 25.54 -1.52 -30.07
CA ALA A 321 25.82 -0.52 -29.03
C ALA A 321 27.34 -0.33 -28.86
N LEU A 322 28.12 -1.41 -28.82
CA LEU A 322 29.57 -1.35 -28.59
C LEU A 322 30.33 -0.66 -29.72
N LYS A 323 30.02 -1.01 -30.99
CA LYS A 323 30.67 -0.41 -32.17
C LYS A 323 30.00 0.90 -32.62
N LYS A 324 28.93 1.32 -31.96
CA LYS A 324 28.11 2.49 -32.32
C LYS A 324 27.60 2.45 -33.76
N ILE A 325 27.17 1.27 -34.22
CA ILE A 325 26.63 1.08 -35.58
C ILE A 325 25.11 1.28 -35.53
N ASN A 326 24.57 2.05 -36.50
CA ASN A 326 23.14 2.33 -36.68
C ASN A 326 22.45 3.02 -35.50
N LEU A 327 23.20 3.68 -34.61
CA LEU A 327 22.60 4.47 -33.53
C LEU A 327 21.86 5.71 -34.07
N ASP A 328 22.40 6.33 -35.12
CA ASP A 328 21.76 7.49 -35.76
C ASP A 328 20.37 7.11 -36.31
N LEU A 329 20.29 5.97 -37.02
CA LEU A 329 19.03 5.42 -37.54
C LEU A 329 18.01 5.16 -36.42
N LEU A 330 18.45 4.61 -35.28
CA LEU A 330 17.56 4.40 -34.13
C LEU A 330 17.04 5.74 -33.59
N THR A 331 17.89 6.75 -33.49
CA THR A 331 17.46 8.07 -33.00
C THR A 331 16.53 8.79 -33.97
N GLU A 332 16.76 8.69 -35.27
CA GLU A 332 15.87 9.23 -36.31
C GLU A 332 14.50 8.54 -36.28
N ALA A 333 14.48 7.22 -36.12
CA ALA A 333 13.26 6.44 -35.96
C ALA A 333 12.44 6.87 -34.73
N ILE A 334 13.10 7.06 -33.58
CA ILE A 334 12.45 7.56 -32.35
C ILE A 334 11.82 8.94 -32.57
N VAL A 335 12.56 9.87 -33.19
CA VAL A 335 12.04 11.23 -33.46
C VAL A 335 10.87 11.17 -34.44
N THR A 336 10.97 10.37 -35.49
CA THR A 336 9.90 10.19 -36.49
C THR A 336 8.64 9.63 -35.84
N GLN A 337 8.77 8.60 -35.00
CA GLN A 337 7.64 8.02 -34.30
C GLN A 337 7.01 8.99 -33.30
N ALA A 338 7.82 9.80 -32.61
CA ALA A 338 7.32 10.86 -31.73
C ALA A 338 6.53 11.94 -32.48
N GLU A 339 6.94 12.27 -33.70
CA GLU A 339 6.20 13.22 -34.55
C GLU A 339 4.86 12.64 -35.03
N LEU A 340 4.81 11.34 -35.36
CA LEU A 340 3.57 10.65 -35.74
C LEU A 340 2.55 10.60 -34.58
N ILE A 341 3.01 10.37 -33.36
CA ILE A 341 2.17 10.37 -32.15
C ILE A 341 1.66 11.79 -31.83
N GLY A 342 2.38 12.83 -32.26
CA GLY A 342 2.07 14.22 -31.92
C GLY A 342 2.44 14.56 -30.48
N VAL A 343 3.60 14.10 -30.02
CA VAL A 343 4.07 14.31 -28.65
C VAL A 343 4.18 15.81 -28.34
N GLY A 344 3.28 16.30 -27.49
CA GLY A 344 3.23 17.69 -27.06
C GLY A 344 2.96 17.84 -25.57
N GLY A 345 3.26 19.03 -25.03
CA GLY A 345 2.94 19.39 -23.66
C GLY A 345 2.50 20.86 -23.57
N ASP A 346 1.62 21.16 -22.63
CA ASP A 346 1.23 22.53 -22.29
C ASP A 346 2.22 23.08 -21.25
N PRO A 347 3.01 24.12 -21.56
CA PRO A 347 3.98 24.71 -20.64
C PRO A 347 3.38 25.77 -19.70
N THR A 348 2.17 26.27 -19.99
CA THR A 348 1.56 27.42 -19.31
C THR A 348 0.69 27.04 -18.13
N GLY A 349 0.12 25.83 -18.16
CA GLY A 349 -0.66 25.27 -17.07
C GLY A 349 0.14 25.03 -15.78
N PRO A 350 -0.55 24.67 -14.67
CA PRO A 350 0.12 24.25 -13.45
C PRO A 350 0.89 22.97 -13.71
N VAL A 351 1.80 22.72 -12.80
CA VAL A 351 2.70 21.60 -12.86
C VAL A 351 1.96 20.28 -12.64
N GLU A 352 2.11 19.36 -13.60
CA GLU A 352 1.83 17.94 -13.45
C GLU A 352 3.08 17.14 -13.81
N GLY A 353 3.40 16.13 -12.99
CA GLY A 353 4.55 15.26 -13.22
C GLY A 353 4.36 13.91 -12.60
N VAL A 354 5.36 13.04 -12.75
CA VAL A 354 5.39 11.71 -12.15
C VAL A 354 6.69 11.55 -11.38
N VAL A 355 6.62 11.01 -10.17
CA VAL A 355 7.80 10.64 -9.38
C VAL A 355 8.39 9.38 -9.98
N LEU A 356 9.64 9.43 -10.42
CA LEU A 356 10.37 8.25 -10.90
C LEU A 356 10.97 7.49 -9.72
N GLU A 357 11.72 8.21 -8.88
CA GLU A 357 12.41 7.68 -7.70
C GLU A 357 12.49 8.72 -6.59
N ALA A 358 12.67 8.24 -5.35
CA ALA A 358 12.88 9.07 -4.16
C ALA A 358 14.05 8.54 -3.35
N SER A 359 14.96 9.43 -2.93
CA SER A 359 16.23 9.05 -2.29
C SER A 359 16.73 10.07 -1.27
N LEU A 360 17.57 9.62 -0.35
CA LEU A 360 18.20 10.48 0.67
C LEU A 360 19.58 10.93 0.24
N ASP A 361 19.72 12.23 0.04
CA ASP A 361 21.02 12.89 -0.16
C ASP A 361 21.46 13.48 1.20
N THR A 362 22.69 13.19 1.61
CA THR A 362 23.26 13.68 2.88
C THR A 362 23.35 15.20 2.94
N THR A 363 23.50 15.86 1.79
CA THR A 363 23.67 17.31 1.70
C THR A 363 22.35 18.04 1.44
N LYS A 364 21.48 17.48 0.58
CA LYS A 364 20.23 18.11 0.15
C LYS A 364 19.01 17.67 0.98
N GLY A 365 19.14 16.59 1.74
CA GLY A 365 18.07 15.98 2.51
C GLY A 365 17.20 15.07 1.65
N LYS A 366 15.87 15.17 1.81
CA LYS A 366 14.92 14.37 1.03
C LYS A 366 14.79 14.89 -0.40
N VAL A 367 15.06 14.02 -1.36
CA VAL A 367 15.10 14.35 -2.77
C VAL A 367 14.24 13.37 -3.56
N SER A 368 13.59 13.85 -4.63
CA SER A 368 12.90 12.98 -5.60
C SER A 368 13.35 13.31 -7.02
N THR A 369 13.53 12.29 -7.84
CA THR A 369 13.66 12.44 -9.29
C THR A 369 12.26 12.37 -9.89
N ALA A 370 11.86 13.43 -10.60
CA ALA A 370 10.53 13.58 -11.18
C ALA A 370 10.63 13.84 -12.69
N LEU A 371 9.65 13.36 -13.44
CA LEU A 371 9.46 13.67 -14.84
C LEU A 371 8.31 14.67 -15.00
N VAL A 372 8.58 15.80 -15.65
CA VAL A 372 7.56 16.82 -15.91
C VAL A 372 6.69 16.40 -17.09
N GLN A 373 5.38 16.24 -16.89
CA GLN A 373 4.44 15.89 -17.96
C GLN A 373 3.76 17.12 -18.55
N ARG A 374 3.37 18.07 -17.68
CA ARG A 374 2.68 19.31 -18.04
C ARG A 374 3.11 20.45 -17.11
N GLY A 375 3.00 21.66 -17.61
CA GLY A 375 3.36 22.88 -16.90
C GLY A 375 4.87 23.06 -16.81
N THR A 376 5.27 24.20 -16.24
CA THR A 376 6.68 24.53 -16.05
C THR A 376 6.99 24.47 -14.56
N PHE A 377 7.86 23.56 -14.13
CA PHE A 377 8.34 23.50 -12.76
C PHE A 377 9.18 24.74 -12.47
N LYS A 378 8.82 25.48 -11.41
CA LYS A 378 9.55 26.67 -10.97
C LYS A 378 10.02 26.52 -9.54
N LYS A 379 11.16 27.15 -9.23
CA LYS A 379 11.62 27.27 -7.85
C LYS A 379 10.57 28.01 -7.02
N GLY A 380 10.19 27.43 -5.89
CA GLY A 380 9.17 27.96 -4.99
C GLY A 380 7.76 27.42 -5.21
N SER A 381 7.51 26.66 -6.28
CA SER A 381 6.23 25.94 -6.48
C SER A 381 5.97 24.97 -5.33
N ILE A 382 4.69 24.73 -5.07
CA ILE A 382 4.21 23.86 -4.00
C ILE A 382 3.61 22.63 -4.66
N LEU A 383 4.16 21.47 -4.32
CA LEU A 383 3.86 20.22 -4.97
C LEU A 383 3.25 19.25 -3.97
N VAL A 384 2.32 18.44 -4.45
CA VAL A 384 1.72 17.33 -3.70
C VAL A 384 1.84 16.07 -4.55
N ALA A 385 2.39 15.01 -3.97
CA ALA A 385 2.45 13.68 -4.55
C ALA A 385 2.00 12.67 -3.50
N GLY A 386 0.90 11.96 -3.76
CA GLY A 386 0.29 11.06 -2.78
C GLY A 386 -0.02 11.74 -1.46
N THR A 387 0.53 11.20 -0.38
CA THR A 387 0.48 11.71 1.00
C THR A 387 1.66 12.63 1.34
N ALA A 388 2.52 12.94 0.37
CA ALA A 388 3.65 13.84 0.55
C ALA A 388 3.41 15.20 -0.11
N TRP A 389 3.97 16.22 0.52
CA TRP A 389 4.03 17.56 -0.07
C TRP A 389 5.42 18.16 0.05
N ALA A 390 5.73 19.04 -0.89
CA ALA A 390 7.00 19.74 -0.98
C ALA A 390 6.80 21.21 -1.29
N LYS A 391 7.73 22.01 -0.77
CA LYS A 391 8.00 23.34 -1.30
C LYS A 391 9.34 23.28 -2.01
N VAL A 392 9.36 23.53 -3.31
CA VAL A 392 10.56 23.40 -4.14
C VAL A 392 11.62 24.41 -3.69
N ARG A 393 12.63 23.94 -2.95
CA ARG A 393 13.77 24.76 -2.48
C ARG A 393 14.86 24.86 -3.55
N GLY A 394 15.04 23.79 -4.31
CA GLY A 394 16.02 23.70 -5.38
C GLY A 394 15.60 22.61 -6.37
N MET A 395 15.99 22.82 -7.61
CA MET A 395 15.85 21.86 -8.70
C MET A 395 17.23 21.65 -9.29
N PHE A 396 17.58 20.40 -9.53
CA PHE A 396 18.87 20.02 -10.09
C PHE A 396 18.64 19.12 -11.29
N ASP A 397 19.52 19.27 -12.27
CA ASP A 397 19.67 18.32 -13.36
C ASP A 397 20.43 17.09 -12.86
N GLU A 398 20.47 16.03 -13.67
CA GLU A 398 21.22 14.80 -13.39
C GLU A 398 22.71 15.04 -13.13
N ASN A 399 23.29 16.04 -13.79
CA ASN A 399 24.70 16.44 -13.64
C ASN A 399 24.94 17.31 -12.39
N GLY A 400 23.93 17.48 -11.52
CA GLY A 400 24.00 18.32 -10.33
C GLY A 400 23.93 19.83 -10.60
N LYS A 401 23.70 20.24 -11.85
CA LYS A 401 23.55 21.65 -12.22
C LYS A 401 22.20 22.19 -11.72
N GLN A 402 22.22 23.33 -11.05
CA GLN A 402 20.99 23.95 -10.56
C GLN A 402 20.14 24.53 -11.71
N LEU A 403 18.85 24.21 -11.71
CA LEU A 403 17.85 24.68 -12.67
C LEU A 403 16.88 25.67 -12.03
N THR A 404 16.48 26.69 -12.79
CA THR A 404 15.49 27.70 -12.35
C THR A 404 14.08 27.37 -12.80
N GLU A 405 13.95 26.86 -14.03
CA GLU A 405 12.69 26.44 -14.64
C GLU A 405 12.93 25.13 -15.40
N VAL A 406 11.95 24.22 -15.37
CA VAL A 406 11.99 22.94 -16.11
C VAL A 406 10.72 22.77 -16.92
N ARG A 407 10.89 22.45 -18.21
CA ARG A 407 9.80 22.30 -19.18
C ARG A 407 9.24 20.86 -19.22
N PRO A 408 8.03 20.66 -19.77
CA PRO A 408 7.50 19.32 -20.02
C PRO A 408 8.46 18.44 -20.82
N GLY A 409 8.53 17.16 -20.47
CA GLY A 409 9.39 16.15 -21.09
C GLY A 409 10.81 16.07 -20.52
N MET A 410 11.21 16.98 -19.62
CA MET A 410 12.53 16.94 -18.97
C MET A 410 12.47 16.30 -17.58
N PRO A 411 13.49 15.54 -17.17
CA PRO A 411 13.64 15.04 -15.81
C PRO A 411 14.21 16.13 -14.90
N VAL A 412 13.84 16.10 -13.62
CA VAL A 412 14.33 17.04 -12.61
C VAL A 412 14.44 16.39 -11.24
N GLN A 413 15.53 16.70 -10.55
CA GLN A 413 15.72 16.36 -9.15
C GLN A 413 15.16 17.47 -8.25
N VAL A 414 14.07 17.18 -7.54
CA VAL A 414 13.34 18.13 -6.70
C VAL A 414 13.74 17.98 -5.23
N VAL A 415 14.12 19.11 -4.61
CA VAL A 415 14.48 19.18 -3.19
C VAL A 415 13.44 19.98 -2.41
N GLY A 416 13.06 19.49 -1.22
CA GLY A 416 12.16 20.20 -0.31
C GLY A 416 10.92 19.41 0.14
N TRP A 417 10.95 18.09 -0.06
CA TRP A 417 9.93 17.17 0.44
C TRP A 417 9.92 17.09 1.96
N LYS A 418 8.73 17.07 2.56
CA LYS A 418 8.54 16.86 4.01
C LYS A 418 8.52 15.38 4.36
N SER A 419 7.70 14.61 3.65
CA SER A 419 7.66 13.15 3.63
C SER A 419 8.14 12.65 2.27
N TRP A 420 8.50 11.36 2.20
CA TRP A 420 8.88 10.74 0.94
C TRP A 420 7.63 10.58 0.06
N PRO A 421 7.64 11.07 -1.19
CA PRO A 421 6.60 10.69 -2.12
C PRO A 421 6.81 9.24 -2.53
N ALA A 422 5.73 8.48 -2.70
CA ALA A 422 5.87 7.12 -3.20
C ALA A 422 6.23 7.16 -4.68
N ALA A 423 7.07 6.23 -5.11
CA ALA A 423 7.56 6.24 -6.46
C ALA A 423 6.47 5.78 -7.44
N GLY A 424 6.32 6.48 -8.57
CA GLY A 424 5.21 6.32 -9.52
C GLY A 424 3.99 7.20 -9.25
N GLU A 425 3.96 7.94 -8.13
CA GLU A 425 2.87 8.86 -7.86
C GLU A 425 2.89 10.09 -8.77
N ILE A 426 1.69 10.61 -9.03
CA ILE A 426 1.53 11.85 -9.79
C ILE A 426 1.76 13.03 -8.87
N ILE A 427 2.60 13.94 -9.33
CA ILE A 427 2.87 15.25 -8.74
C ILE A 427 1.86 16.24 -9.31
N LEU A 428 1.16 16.96 -8.44
CA LEU A 428 0.26 18.06 -8.79
C LEU A 428 0.66 19.33 -8.05
N GLU A 429 0.57 20.47 -8.72
CA GLU A 429 0.80 21.78 -8.11
C GLU A 429 -0.39 22.22 -7.24
N ALA A 430 -0.09 22.71 -6.04
CA ALA A 430 -1.04 23.34 -5.16
C ALA A 430 -0.86 24.87 -5.15
N GLU A 431 -1.95 25.62 -5.01
CA GLU A 431 -1.91 27.09 -4.97
C GLU A 431 -1.23 27.65 -3.72
N SER A 432 -1.30 26.93 -2.59
CA SER A 432 -0.82 27.40 -1.29
C SER A 432 -0.38 26.25 -0.39
N GLU A 433 0.54 26.53 0.55
CA GLU A 433 1.01 25.52 1.52
C GLU A 433 -0.13 25.01 2.40
N LYS A 434 -1.10 25.88 2.71
CA LYS A 434 -2.30 25.49 3.46
C LYS A 434 -3.15 24.50 2.66
N HIS A 435 -3.30 24.74 1.37
CA HIS A 435 -4.06 23.86 0.48
C HIS A 435 -3.37 22.50 0.35
N ALA A 436 -2.05 22.48 0.14
CA ALA A 436 -1.27 21.25 0.08
C ALA A 436 -1.41 20.39 1.35
N ARG A 437 -1.36 21.01 2.54
CA ARG A 437 -1.55 20.29 3.81
C ARG A 437 -2.96 19.72 3.96
N LEU A 438 -3.99 20.50 3.61
CA LEU A 438 -5.38 20.03 3.65
C LEU A 438 -5.62 18.84 2.72
N VAL A 439 -4.98 18.86 1.53
CA VAL A 439 -5.07 17.75 0.57
C VAL A 439 -4.37 16.50 1.10
N VAL A 440 -3.17 16.64 1.67
CA VAL A 440 -2.45 15.51 2.28
C VAL A 440 -3.23 14.93 3.45
N GLU A 441 -3.74 15.76 4.36
CA GLU A 441 -4.54 15.31 5.50
C GLU A 441 -5.81 14.59 5.05
N TYR A 442 -6.47 15.09 4.01
CA TYR A 442 -7.62 14.40 3.40
C TYR A 442 -7.26 13.04 2.81
N ARG A 443 -6.14 12.93 2.10
CA ARG A 443 -5.66 11.66 1.54
C ARG A 443 -5.24 10.67 2.62
N GLU A 444 -4.60 11.14 3.69
CA GLU A 444 -4.25 10.34 4.87
C GLU A 444 -5.50 9.81 5.59
N GLN A 445 -6.50 10.68 5.80
CA GLN A 445 -7.79 10.27 6.38
C GLN A 445 -8.48 9.22 5.52
N LYS A 446 -8.54 9.41 4.20
CA LYS A 446 -9.14 8.45 3.28
C LYS A 446 -8.41 7.10 3.30
N LEU A 447 -7.08 7.10 3.28
CA LEU A 447 -6.27 5.88 3.37
C LEU A 447 -6.46 5.18 4.72
N MET A 448 -6.62 5.95 5.80
CA MET A 448 -6.92 5.43 7.13
C MET A 448 -8.33 4.82 7.20
N GLU A 449 -9.34 5.46 6.58
CA GLU A 449 -10.71 4.92 6.48
C GLU A 449 -10.75 3.61 5.67
N GLU A 450 -10.03 3.53 4.56
CA GLU A 450 -9.90 2.32 3.75
C GLU A 450 -9.26 1.17 4.55
N LYS A 451 -8.17 1.46 5.29
CA LYS A 451 -7.54 0.49 6.21
C LYS A 451 -8.48 0.07 7.34
N MET A 452 -9.19 1.02 7.96
CA MET A 452 -10.18 0.71 9.00
C MET A 452 -11.29 -0.19 8.46
N ALA A 453 -11.75 0.02 7.23
CA ALA A 453 -12.77 -0.82 6.61
C ALA A 453 -12.26 -2.26 6.38
N THR A 454 -11.02 -2.42 5.89
CA THR A 454 -10.42 -3.76 5.73
C THR A 454 -10.21 -4.45 7.07
N ASP A 455 -9.70 -3.71 8.06
CA ASP A 455 -9.47 -4.22 9.41
C ASP A 455 -10.78 -4.58 10.09
N GLN A 456 -11.84 -3.79 9.88
CA GLN A 456 -13.17 -4.09 10.41
C GLN A 456 -13.68 -5.44 9.90
N ILE A 457 -13.50 -5.76 8.62
CA ILE A 457 -13.88 -7.07 8.07
C ILE A 457 -13.09 -8.20 8.75
N ILE A 458 -11.79 -8.00 8.99
CA ILE A 458 -10.93 -8.98 9.69
C ILE A 458 -11.36 -9.14 11.15
N ILE A 459 -11.65 -8.04 11.84
CA ILE A 459 -12.11 -8.02 13.23
C ILE A 459 -13.46 -8.74 13.35
N GLU A 460 -14.40 -8.47 12.45
CA GLU A 460 -15.71 -9.13 12.42
C GLU A 460 -15.56 -10.64 12.21
N LYS A 461 -14.72 -11.08 11.27
CA LYS A 461 -14.42 -12.51 11.05
C LYS A 461 -13.80 -13.16 12.29
N LYS A 462 -12.81 -12.53 12.92
CA LYS A 462 -12.18 -13.03 14.15
C LYS A 462 -13.19 -13.10 15.30
N ALA A 463 -14.06 -12.10 15.43
CA ALA A 463 -15.12 -12.07 16.43
C ALA A 463 -16.17 -13.17 16.20
N GLN A 464 -16.54 -13.43 14.95
CA GLN A 464 -17.44 -14.54 14.58
C GLN A 464 -16.83 -15.90 14.94
N MET A 465 -15.57 -16.17 14.56
CA MET A 465 -14.88 -17.42 14.92
C MET A 465 -14.79 -17.61 16.44
N HIS A 466 -14.47 -16.54 17.17
CA HIS A 466 -14.46 -16.59 18.64
C HIS A 466 -15.86 -16.90 19.21
N TYR A 467 -16.92 -16.30 18.65
CA TYR A 467 -18.31 -16.55 19.07
C TYR A 467 -18.76 -17.98 18.79
N GLU A 468 -18.40 -18.53 17.63
CA GLU A 468 -18.68 -19.92 17.27
C GLU A 468 -17.99 -20.90 18.22
N LYS A 469 -16.69 -20.71 18.47
CA LYS A 469 -15.94 -21.52 19.45
C LYS A 469 -16.56 -21.43 20.83
N TYR A 470 -16.90 -20.22 21.28
CA TYR A 470 -17.60 -20.00 22.56
C TYR A 470 -18.95 -20.75 22.61
N TYR A 471 -19.72 -20.71 21.54
CA TYR A 471 -21.02 -21.37 21.45
C TYR A 471 -20.89 -22.90 21.50
N GLN A 472 -19.93 -23.47 20.78
CA GLN A 472 -19.61 -24.90 20.82
C GLN A 472 -19.17 -25.34 22.24
N GLU A 473 -18.24 -24.59 22.87
CA GLU A 473 -17.83 -24.84 24.25
C GLU A 473 -19.01 -24.76 25.23
N ARG A 474 -19.94 -23.82 25.00
CA ARG A 474 -21.16 -23.68 25.80
C ARG A 474 -22.09 -24.87 25.61
N GLN A 475 -22.37 -25.29 24.38
CA GLN A 475 -23.23 -26.44 24.09
C GLN A 475 -22.64 -27.73 24.69
N ALA A 476 -21.34 -27.99 24.51
CA ALA A 476 -20.67 -29.15 25.09
C ALA A 476 -20.76 -29.18 26.63
N ARG A 477 -20.72 -28.01 27.28
CA ARG A 477 -20.93 -27.90 28.74
C ARG A 477 -22.36 -28.22 29.15
N LEU A 478 -23.34 -27.71 28.41
CA LEU A 478 -24.76 -27.97 28.67
C LEU A 478 -25.09 -29.46 28.50
N MET A 479 -24.56 -30.11 27.46
CA MET A 479 -24.71 -31.57 27.25
C MET A 479 -24.14 -32.39 28.41
N LYS A 480 -23.10 -31.89 29.09
CA LYS A 480 -22.51 -32.51 30.29
C LYS A 480 -23.22 -32.10 31.61
N GLY A 481 -24.36 -31.41 31.55
CA GLY A 481 -25.14 -30.95 32.70
C GLY A 481 -24.53 -29.76 33.47
N ARG A 482 -23.45 -29.15 32.96
CA ARG A 482 -22.73 -28.08 33.65
C ARG A 482 -23.22 -26.70 33.19
N HIS A 483 -23.87 -25.98 34.11
CA HIS A 483 -24.45 -24.66 33.81
C HIS A 483 -23.46 -23.49 34.03
N ARG A 484 -22.36 -23.70 34.75
CA ARG A 484 -21.33 -22.68 35.00
C ARG A 484 -19.98 -23.13 34.46
N LYS A 485 -19.23 -22.19 33.87
CA LYS A 485 -17.82 -22.42 33.49
C LYS A 485 -17.03 -22.52 34.80
N ILE A 486 -16.37 -23.65 35.04
CA ILE A 486 -15.40 -23.77 36.11
C ILE A 486 -14.26 -22.83 35.73
N ARG A 487 -13.92 -21.86 36.59
CA ARG A 487 -12.74 -21.03 36.38
C ARG A 487 -11.53 -21.95 36.54
N SER A 488 -10.77 -22.18 35.47
CA SER A 488 -9.41 -22.68 35.62
C SER A 488 -8.64 -21.66 36.46
N SER A 489 -7.90 -22.13 37.45
CA SER A 489 -7.00 -21.29 38.25
C SER A 489 -5.83 -20.75 37.42
N ILE A 490 -5.56 -21.38 36.28
CA ILE A 490 -4.51 -21.01 35.34
C ILE A 490 -5.16 -20.20 34.21
N ARG A 491 -4.81 -18.91 34.17
CA ARG A 491 -5.03 -18.06 32.99
C ARG A 491 -3.90 -18.38 32.03
N GLU A 492 -4.20 -19.13 30.97
CA GLU A 492 -3.26 -19.32 29.86
C GLU A 492 -2.92 -17.93 29.31
N LYS A 493 -1.62 -17.66 29.08
CA LYS A 493 -1.23 -16.44 28.36
C LYS A 493 -1.85 -16.51 26.97
N GLU A 494 -2.51 -15.44 26.52
CA GLU A 494 -3.09 -15.38 25.17
C GLU A 494 -2.01 -15.43 24.08
N SER A 495 -0.77 -15.06 24.40
CA SER A 495 0.40 -15.31 23.56
C SER A 495 0.86 -16.76 23.74
N VAL A 496 0.36 -17.66 22.90
CA VAL A 496 1.06 -18.90 22.63
C VAL A 496 2.35 -18.49 21.93
N GLU A 497 3.51 -18.77 22.52
CA GLU A 497 4.78 -18.64 21.79
C GLU A 497 4.70 -19.67 20.66
N ASP A 498 4.51 -19.17 19.42
CA ASP A 498 4.53 -20.03 18.25
C ASP A 498 5.91 -20.71 18.21
N PRO A 499 5.99 -22.06 18.27
CA PRO A 499 7.26 -22.77 18.26
C PRO A 499 7.93 -22.74 16.88
N THR A 500 7.28 -22.10 15.88
CA THR A 500 7.80 -21.96 14.53
C THR A 500 9.00 -21.02 14.55
N PRO A 501 10.14 -21.41 13.96
CA PRO A 501 11.27 -20.51 13.82
C PRO A 501 10.85 -19.30 12.97
N PHE A 502 11.38 -18.14 13.29
CA PHE A 502 11.10 -16.91 12.56
C PHE A 502 12.39 -16.17 12.23
N LEU A 503 12.38 -15.45 11.10
CA LEU A 503 13.40 -14.50 10.69
C LEU A 503 12.75 -13.13 10.60
N SER A 504 13.00 -12.30 11.62
CA SER A 504 12.63 -10.90 11.59
C SER A 504 13.75 -10.07 10.99
N PHE A 505 13.44 -9.11 10.13
CA PHE A 505 14.48 -8.22 9.60
C PHE A 505 14.01 -6.78 9.39
N VAL A 506 14.99 -5.88 9.37
CA VAL A 506 14.82 -4.47 9.00
C VAL A 506 15.55 -4.24 7.69
N LEU A 507 14.87 -3.60 6.72
CA LEU A 507 15.43 -3.31 5.41
C LEU A 507 15.67 -1.80 5.23
N LYS A 508 16.91 -1.42 4.94
CA LYS A 508 17.25 -0.04 4.55
C LYS A 508 17.86 0.00 3.16
N GLY A 509 17.18 0.69 2.24
CA GLY A 509 17.66 0.90 0.87
C GLY A 509 18.06 2.34 0.62
N ASP A 510 18.77 2.56 -0.48
CA ASP A 510 19.21 3.87 -0.93
C ASP A 510 18.09 4.70 -1.59
N VAL A 511 17.21 4.02 -2.33
CA VAL A 511 16.05 4.59 -3.02
C VAL A 511 14.78 3.81 -2.70
N HIS A 512 13.62 4.47 -2.88
CA HIS A 512 12.33 3.85 -2.59
C HIS A 512 12.05 2.63 -3.49
N GLY A 513 12.39 2.69 -4.78
CA GLY A 513 12.10 1.57 -5.68
C GLY A 513 12.90 0.30 -5.35
N SER A 514 14.12 0.41 -4.83
CA SER A 514 14.93 -0.77 -4.47
C SER A 514 14.36 -1.48 -3.25
N VAL A 515 13.91 -0.73 -2.24
CA VAL A 515 13.18 -1.26 -1.08
C VAL A 515 11.90 -1.96 -1.52
N GLU A 516 11.09 -1.32 -2.36
CA GLU A 516 9.85 -1.89 -2.90
C GLU A 516 10.10 -3.20 -3.66
N ALA A 517 11.14 -3.24 -4.51
CA ALA A 517 11.50 -4.43 -5.26
C ALA A 517 11.92 -5.59 -4.34
N ILE A 518 12.72 -5.33 -3.31
CA ILE A 518 13.13 -6.37 -2.35
C ILE A 518 11.91 -6.89 -1.57
N LEU A 519 11.01 -6.00 -1.13
CA LEU A 519 9.78 -6.40 -0.44
C LEU A 519 8.89 -7.28 -1.34
N GLN A 520 8.72 -6.93 -2.62
CA GLN A 520 7.97 -7.76 -3.57
C GLN A 520 8.60 -9.15 -3.77
N VAL A 521 9.92 -9.26 -3.72
CA VAL A 521 10.60 -10.56 -3.74
C VAL A 521 10.32 -11.33 -2.46
N VAL A 522 10.38 -10.68 -1.29
CA VAL A 522 10.08 -11.33 -0.01
C VAL A 522 8.62 -11.79 0.06
N ASP A 523 7.69 -11.04 -0.55
CA ASP A 523 6.28 -11.43 -0.65
C ASP A 523 6.04 -12.71 -1.49
N THR A 524 7.02 -13.15 -2.29
CA THR A 524 6.95 -14.46 -2.99
C THR A 524 7.22 -15.66 -2.08
N TYR A 525 7.57 -15.42 -0.82
CA TYR A 525 7.84 -16.49 0.14
C TYR A 525 6.52 -17.09 0.65
N ASP A 526 6.22 -18.32 0.23
CA ASP A 526 4.96 -18.99 0.61
C ASP A 526 5.11 -19.89 1.86
N SER A 527 6.32 -20.30 2.22
CA SER A 527 6.58 -21.34 3.24
C SER A 527 6.58 -20.83 4.70
N HIS A 528 5.59 -20.01 5.05
CA HIS A 528 5.45 -19.44 6.41
C HIS A 528 5.20 -20.47 7.51
N ASP A 529 4.71 -21.67 7.17
CA ASP A 529 4.49 -22.77 8.12
C ASP A 529 5.80 -23.35 8.68
N VAL A 530 6.87 -23.29 7.89
CA VAL A 530 8.18 -23.90 8.22
C VAL A 530 9.07 -22.88 8.92
N CYS A 531 9.18 -21.68 8.35
CA CYS A 531 9.88 -20.55 8.97
C CYS A 531 9.16 -19.26 8.62
N ARG A 532 8.79 -18.46 9.62
CA ARG A 532 8.06 -17.21 9.40
C ARG A 532 9.03 -16.08 9.09
N VAL A 533 8.88 -15.44 7.93
CA VAL A 533 9.68 -14.26 7.57
C VAL A 533 8.88 -13.00 7.86
N ASP A 534 9.36 -12.17 8.78
CA ASP A 534 8.67 -10.97 9.26
C ASP A 534 9.46 -9.70 8.89
N VAL A 535 8.83 -8.80 8.15
CA VAL A 535 9.38 -7.46 7.89
C VAL A 535 8.99 -6.54 9.05
N ILE A 536 9.96 -6.16 9.89
CA ILE A 536 9.70 -5.27 11.05
C ILE A 536 9.54 -3.83 10.58
N ASP A 537 10.52 -3.35 9.81
CA ASP A 537 10.55 -2.01 9.27
C ASP A 537 11.28 -2.00 7.92
N SER A 538 10.83 -1.11 7.04
CA SER A 538 11.46 -0.88 5.75
C SER A 538 11.53 0.62 5.50
N GLY A 539 12.72 1.12 5.13
CA GLY A 539 12.90 2.54 4.93
C GLY A 539 14.01 2.90 3.95
N VAL A 540 14.00 4.17 3.53
CA VAL A 540 15.00 4.74 2.64
C VAL A 540 16.00 5.58 3.43
N GLY A 541 17.28 5.36 3.19
CA GLY A 541 18.40 6.10 3.78
C GLY A 541 19.30 5.25 4.67
N ASN A 542 20.21 5.93 5.36
CA ASN A 542 21.19 5.30 6.25
C ASN A 542 20.53 4.68 7.48
N VAL A 543 21.18 3.63 8.02
CA VAL A 543 20.77 2.99 9.27
C VAL A 543 20.85 3.99 10.43
N THR A 544 19.81 4.03 11.24
CA THR A 544 19.66 4.91 12.41
C THR A 544 19.67 4.09 13.70
N GLU A 545 19.82 4.77 14.85
CA GLU A 545 19.79 4.13 16.18
C GLU A 545 18.45 3.47 16.47
N ASN A 546 17.34 4.03 15.96
CA ASN A 546 16.01 3.45 16.12
C ASN A 546 15.91 2.09 15.43
N ASP A 547 16.56 1.92 14.29
CA ASP A 547 16.55 0.66 13.55
C ASP A 547 17.29 -0.45 14.32
N ILE A 548 18.36 -0.08 15.03
CA ILE A 548 19.09 -1.01 15.90
C ILE A 548 18.22 -1.39 17.11
N LEU A 549 17.53 -0.43 17.73
CA LEU A 549 16.63 -0.71 18.85
C LEU A 549 15.48 -1.65 18.44
N LEU A 550 14.93 -1.45 17.23
CA LEU A 550 13.90 -2.34 16.68
C LEU A 550 14.46 -3.73 16.40
N ALA A 551 15.63 -3.83 15.77
CA ALA A 551 16.26 -5.11 15.51
C ALA A 551 16.61 -5.87 16.81
N GLU A 552 17.06 -5.16 17.85
CA GLU A 552 17.33 -5.72 19.17
C GLU A 552 16.06 -6.30 19.82
N THR A 553 14.95 -5.57 19.76
CA THR A 553 13.69 -6.00 20.41
C THR A 553 13.04 -7.21 19.76
N PHE A 554 13.29 -7.43 18.46
CA PHE A 554 12.70 -8.54 17.69
C PHE A 554 13.72 -9.61 17.29
N GLU A 555 14.95 -9.57 17.84
CA GLU A 555 16.06 -10.47 17.51
C GLU A 555 16.30 -10.58 15.98
N GLY A 556 16.18 -9.42 15.33
CA GLY A 556 16.18 -9.28 13.88
C GLY A 556 17.53 -8.93 13.28
N VAL A 557 17.67 -9.20 11.98
CA VAL A 557 18.85 -8.84 11.18
C VAL A 557 18.59 -7.55 10.41
N ILE A 558 19.59 -6.67 10.31
CA ILE A 558 19.47 -5.45 9.49
C ILE A 558 20.13 -5.70 8.12
N TYR A 559 19.32 -5.67 7.07
CA TYR A 559 19.76 -5.72 5.68
C TYR A 559 19.87 -4.30 5.12
N THR A 560 21.06 -3.94 4.62
CA THR A 560 21.27 -2.63 3.97
C THR A 560 21.59 -2.81 2.50
N PHE A 561 20.91 -2.08 1.63
CA PHE A 561 21.07 -2.17 0.18
C PHE A 561 21.57 -0.84 -0.40
N ASN A 562 22.81 -0.85 -0.91
CA ASN A 562 23.50 0.33 -1.46
C ASN A 562 23.58 1.53 -0.48
N VAL A 563 23.59 1.23 0.82
CA VAL A 563 23.58 2.22 1.89
C VAL A 563 24.83 2.11 2.74
N GLN A 564 25.37 3.26 3.16
CA GLN A 564 26.51 3.31 4.06
C GLN A 564 26.06 3.29 5.51
N VAL A 565 26.74 2.48 6.33
CA VAL A 565 26.49 2.40 7.77
C VAL A 565 27.45 3.37 8.49
N PRO A 566 26.94 4.40 9.20
CA PRO A 566 27.79 5.29 9.99
C PRO A 566 28.60 4.53 11.05
N LYS A 567 29.83 4.98 11.33
CA LYS A 567 30.73 4.31 12.29
C LYS A 567 30.16 4.26 13.71
N GLU A 568 29.41 5.29 14.11
CA GLU A 568 28.75 5.38 15.41
C GLU A 568 27.67 4.30 15.56
N VAL A 569 26.83 4.18 14.54
CA VAL A 569 25.75 3.18 14.45
C VAL A 569 26.33 1.76 14.43
N LYS A 570 27.43 1.54 13.71
CA LYS A 570 28.10 0.22 13.70
C LYS A 570 28.60 -0.20 15.08
N LYS A 571 29.23 0.71 15.83
CA LYS A 571 29.67 0.43 17.21
C LYS A 571 28.51 0.08 18.12
N LEU A 572 27.41 0.82 18.01
CA LEU A 572 26.21 0.59 18.80
C LEU A 572 25.57 -0.77 18.48
N ALA A 573 25.59 -1.19 17.22
CA ALA A 573 25.14 -2.52 16.81
C ALA A 573 26.03 -3.63 17.38
N ASP A 574 27.36 -3.46 17.34
CA ASP A 574 28.32 -4.41 17.91
C ASP A 574 28.15 -4.53 19.44
N GLU A 575 27.91 -3.42 20.14
CA GLU A 575 27.64 -3.38 21.60
C GLU A 575 26.35 -4.11 21.98
N ARG A 576 25.32 -4.06 21.12
CA ARG A 576 24.01 -4.68 21.36
C ARG A 576 23.85 -6.06 20.72
N GLY A 577 24.88 -6.55 20.03
CA GLY A 577 24.85 -7.85 19.34
C GLY A 577 23.92 -7.91 18.13
N VAL A 578 23.61 -6.78 17.50
CA VAL A 578 22.74 -6.71 16.31
C VAL A 578 23.56 -6.89 15.04
N ILE A 579 23.13 -7.81 14.18
CA ILE A 579 23.83 -8.15 12.93
C ILE A 579 23.40 -7.19 11.83
N ILE A 580 24.36 -6.45 11.26
CA ILE A 580 24.16 -5.59 10.08
C ILE A 580 24.88 -6.20 8.87
N LYS A 581 24.14 -6.48 7.79
CA LYS A 581 24.67 -7.07 6.55
C LYS A 581 24.50 -6.12 5.35
N PRO A 582 25.62 -5.55 4.82
CA PRO A 582 25.58 -4.68 3.67
C PRO A 582 25.68 -5.43 2.34
N PHE A 583 24.82 -5.06 1.39
CA PHE A 583 24.77 -5.60 0.03
C PHE A 583 24.63 -4.48 -0.99
N ASN A 584 25.25 -4.68 -2.16
CA ASN A 584 25.14 -3.77 -3.31
C ASN A 584 24.46 -4.43 -4.51
N VAL A 585 24.10 -5.71 -4.41
CA VAL A 585 23.50 -6.50 -5.49
C VAL A 585 22.40 -7.36 -4.88
N ILE A 586 21.21 -7.30 -5.48
CA ILE A 586 19.99 -7.89 -4.92
C ILE A 586 20.08 -9.42 -4.75
N TYR A 587 20.75 -10.13 -5.68
CA TYR A 587 20.91 -11.58 -5.60
C TYR A 587 21.68 -12.04 -4.37
N HIS A 588 22.73 -11.31 -4.00
CA HIS A 588 23.54 -11.66 -2.84
C HIS A 588 22.76 -11.46 -1.54
N LEU A 589 21.90 -10.44 -1.49
CA LEU A 589 21.00 -10.20 -0.37
C LEU A 589 20.00 -11.34 -0.23
N ILE A 590 19.31 -11.71 -1.31
CA ILE A 590 18.30 -12.79 -1.28
C ILE A 590 18.94 -14.16 -1.00
N ALA A 591 20.14 -14.43 -1.53
CA ALA A 591 20.87 -15.66 -1.24
C ALA A 591 21.30 -15.75 0.24
N ASP A 592 21.72 -14.63 0.84
CA ASP A 592 22.00 -14.58 2.27
C ASP A 592 20.72 -14.78 3.10
N MET A 593 19.60 -14.17 2.71
CA MET A 593 18.30 -14.43 3.36
C MET A 593 17.92 -15.91 3.32
N LYS A 594 18.07 -16.58 2.16
CA LYS A 594 17.85 -18.04 2.06
C LYS A 594 18.74 -18.83 3.01
N THR A 595 19.99 -18.40 3.15
CA THR A 595 20.95 -19.04 4.05
C THR A 595 20.55 -18.84 5.51
N GLU A 596 20.13 -17.63 5.89
CA GLU A 596 19.63 -17.33 7.24
C GLU A 596 18.35 -18.09 7.58
N ILE A 597 17.40 -18.17 6.65
CA ILE A 597 16.19 -18.98 6.85
C ILE A 597 16.60 -20.44 7.06
N SER A 598 17.50 -20.98 6.22
CA SER A 598 17.97 -22.37 6.32
C SER A 598 18.70 -22.66 7.64
N ASN A 599 19.47 -21.69 8.17
CA ASN A 599 20.15 -21.82 9.46
C ASN A 599 19.18 -21.86 10.65
N ARG A 600 18.02 -21.21 10.54
CA ARG A 600 16.98 -21.22 11.58
C ARG A 600 16.05 -22.43 11.48
N LEU A 601 16.14 -23.23 10.41
CA LEU A 601 15.34 -24.44 10.26
C LEU A 601 15.78 -25.54 11.24
N PRO A 602 14.84 -26.29 11.84
CA PRO A 602 15.19 -27.45 12.65
C PRO A 602 15.86 -28.53 11.79
N LEU A 603 16.83 -29.23 12.38
CA LEU A 603 17.52 -30.34 11.69
C LEU A 603 16.53 -31.48 11.41
N VAL A 604 16.58 -32.06 10.21
CA VAL A 604 15.80 -33.26 9.87
C VAL A 604 16.65 -34.48 10.07
N GLU A 605 16.09 -35.47 10.75
CA GLU A 605 16.69 -36.80 10.85
C GLU A 605 16.50 -37.51 9.51
N LYS A 606 17.62 -37.73 8.81
CA LYS A 606 17.65 -38.56 7.61
C LYS A 606 18.23 -39.91 7.96
N GLU A 607 17.61 -40.96 7.44
CA GLU A 607 18.06 -42.33 7.65
C GLU A 607 19.16 -42.67 6.63
N ASP A 608 20.40 -42.77 7.11
CA ASP A 608 21.52 -43.27 6.30
C ASP A 608 21.55 -44.79 6.41
N ILE A 609 21.25 -45.48 5.30
CA ILE A 609 21.26 -46.95 5.22
C ILE A 609 22.72 -47.44 5.27
N ILE A 610 23.06 -48.20 6.32
CA ILE A 610 24.39 -48.79 6.52
C ILE A 610 24.49 -50.15 5.83
N GLY A 611 23.40 -50.91 5.82
CA GLY A 611 23.37 -52.23 5.20
C GLY A 611 21.97 -52.82 5.05
N GLU A 612 21.84 -53.75 4.12
CA GLU A 612 20.61 -54.47 3.80
C GLU A 612 20.88 -55.97 3.88
N ALA A 613 19.98 -56.71 4.51
CA ALA A 613 20.07 -58.16 4.61
C ALA A 613 18.73 -58.83 4.30
N SER A 614 18.77 -59.95 3.59
CA SER A 614 17.60 -60.74 3.27
C SER A 614 17.46 -61.89 4.26
N VAL A 615 16.29 -62.06 4.86
CA VAL A 615 15.97 -63.18 5.75
C VAL A 615 15.78 -64.44 4.92
N LEU A 616 16.50 -65.50 5.25
CA LEU A 616 16.39 -66.82 4.62
C LEU A 616 15.48 -67.74 5.45
N GLN A 617 15.67 -67.77 6.76
CA GLN A 617 14.95 -68.66 7.66
C GLN A 617 14.87 -68.11 9.08
N GLN A 618 13.78 -68.38 9.79
CA GLN A 618 13.63 -68.10 11.21
C GLN A 618 14.09 -69.29 12.06
N PHE A 619 14.82 -69.00 13.13
CA PHE A 619 15.20 -69.95 14.18
C PHE A 619 14.60 -69.55 15.52
N LEU A 620 14.25 -70.52 16.35
CA LEU A 620 13.77 -70.28 17.71
C LEU A 620 14.82 -70.83 18.68
N ILE A 621 15.54 -69.94 19.36
CA ILE A 621 16.60 -70.31 20.31
C ILE A 621 16.06 -70.19 21.73
N ASN A 622 16.36 -71.18 22.58
CA ASN A 622 16.03 -71.15 24.01
C ASN A 622 17.12 -70.39 24.77
N GLU A 623 16.84 -69.15 25.18
CA GLU A 623 17.75 -68.36 25.99
C GLU A 623 17.09 -68.04 27.34
N LYS A 624 17.73 -68.43 28.46
CA LYS A 624 17.31 -68.14 29.85
C LYS A 624 15.79 -68.24 30.14
N LYS A 625 15.13 -69.30 29.64
CA LYS A 625 13.70 -69.68 29.84
C LYS A 625 12.67 -69.05 28.89
N SER A 626 13.06 -68.27 27.89
CA SER A 626 12.17 -67.82 26.80
C SER A 626 12.64 -68.32 25.43
N LYS A 627 11.68 -68.59 24.53
CA LYS A 627 11.96 -68.86 23.11
C LYS A 627 12.10 -67.52 22.42
N VAL A 628 13.29 -67.21 21.90
CA VAL A 628 13.55 -65.95 21.19
C VAL A 628 13.69 -66.23 19.70
N PRO A 629 12.95 -65.51 18.84
CA PRO A 629 13.10 -65.61 17.40
C PRO A 629 14.41 -64.97 16.93
N VAL A 630 15.18 -65.71 16.13
CA VAL A 630 16.42 -65.25 15.52
C VAL A 630 16.29 -65.41 14.01
N ALA A 631 16.50 -64.33 13.27
CA ALA A 631 16.45 -64.32 11.82
C ALA A 631 17.81 -64.76 11.25
N GLY A 632 17.84 -65.89 10.55
CA GLY A 632 18.98 -66.29 9.72
C GLY A 632 18.96 -65.49 8.42
N CYS A 633 19.86 -64.52 8.32
CA CYS A 633 19.90 -63.53 7.25
C CYS A 633 21.20 -63.63 6.46
N LYS A 634 21.17 -63.18 5.21
CA LYS A 634 22.38 -62.95 4.41
C LYS A 634 22.51 -61.47 4.09
N CYS A 635 23.66 -60.89 4.37
CA CYS A 635 23.94 -59.48 4.07
C CYS A 635 24.06 -59.30 2.54
N THR A 636 23.13 -58.55 1.94
CA THR A 636 23.08 -58.31 0.49
C THR A 636 23.90 -57.07 0.09
N LYS A 637 23.80 -55.99 0.88
CA LYS A 637 24.53 -54.74 0.66
C LYS A 637 25.02 -54.15 1.97
N GLY A 638 26.17 -53.47 1.94
CA GLY A 638 26.69 -52.72 3.08
C GLY A 638 27.21 -53.60 4.22
N VAL A 639 27.08 -53.10 5.45
CA VAL A 639 27.57 -53.73 6.67
C VAL A 639 26.48 -53.69 7.75
N LEU A 640 26.18 -54.83 8.35
CA LEU A 640 25.32 -54.86 9.54
C LEU A 640 26.19 -54.63 10.76
N LYS A 641 25.80 -53.69 11.63
CA LYS A 641 26.47 -53.45 12.92
C LYS A 641 25.59 -53.92 14.07
N LYS A 642 26.21 -54.30 15.18
CA LYS A 642 25.49 -54.57 16.44
C LYS A 642 25.04 -53.24 17.07
N ASN A 643 23.89 -53.22 17.74
CA ASN A 643 23.29 -52.04 18.38
C ASN A 643 22.92 -50.88 17.44
N SER A 644 22.82 -51.09 16.13
CA SER A 644 22.25 -50.10 15.20
C SER A 644 20.74 -50.28 15.07
N LEU A 645 20.06 -49.21 14.63
CA LEU A 645 18.64 -49.26 14.31
C LEU A 645 18.42 -50.08 13.04
N CYS A 646 17.34 -50.86 13.03
CA CYS A 646 16.96 -51.71 11.92
C CYS A 646 15.45 -51.65 11.71
N LYS A 647 15.07 -51.67 10.43
CA LYS A 647 13.69 -51.85 9.97
C LYS A 647 13.54 -53.22 9.34
N VAL A 648 12.52 -53.96 9.76
CA VAL A 648 12.14 -55.22 9.13
C VAL A 648 11.01 -54.90 8.15
N ILE A 649 11.25 -55.13 6.87
CA ILE A 649 10.34 -54.79 5.77
C ILE A 649 9.84 -56.08 5.12
N ARG A 650 8.52 -56.23 5.03
CA ARG A 650 7.85 -57.32 4.32
C ARG A 650 6.93 -56.73 3.27
N SER A 651 7.12 -57.09 2.01
CA SER A 651 6.28 -56.60 0.91
C SER A 651 6.10 -55.06 0.90
N GLU A 652 7.19 -54.33 1.18
CA GLU A 652 7.26 -52.86 1.29
C GLU A 652 6.62 -52.22 2.54
N GLU A 653 6.06 -53.01 3.47
CA GLU A 653 5.55 -52.53 4.76
C GLU A 653 6.59 -52.71 5.88
N VAL A 654 6.76 -51.69 6.73
CA VAL A 654 7.65 -51.74 7.91
C VAL A 654 6.92 -52.45 9.05
N ILE A 655 7.31 -53.69 9.34
CA ILE A 655 6.74 -54.51 10.43
C ILE A 655 7.32 -54.09 11.77
N PHE A 656 8.61 -53.79 11.80
CA PHE A 656 9.33 -53.48 13.02
C PHE A 656 10.34 -52.37 12.77
N ASP A 657 10.46 -51.47 13.74
CA ASP A 657 11.46 -50.41 13.80
C ASP A 657 12.10 -50.36 15.20
N GLY A 658 13.40 -50.60 15.29
CA GLY A 658 14.11 -50.61 16.57
C GLY A 658 15.52 -51.19 16.51
N LEU A 659 16.10 -51.52 17.66
CA LEU A 659 17.52 -51.88 17.77
C LEU A 659 17.81 -53.38 17.55
N ILE A 660 18.98 -53.67 16.98
CA ILE A 660 19.55 -55.03 16.92
C ILE A 660 20.18 -55.39 18.27
N LYS A 661 19.63 -56.39 18.95
CA LYS A 661 20.05 -56.83 20.29
C LYS A 661 21.24 -57.78 20.28
N SER A 662 21.24 -58.75 19.37
CA SER A 662 22.35 -59.68 19.18
C SER A 662 22.58 -59.94 17.71
N LEU A 663 23.86 -60.09 17.37
CA LEU A 663 24.34 -60.31 16.03
C LEU A 663 25.42 -61.40 16.11
N ARG A 664 25.13 -62.57 15.55
CA ARG A 664 25.97 -63.76 15.63
C ARG A 664 26.32 -64.27 14.25
N HIS A 665 27.58 -64.66 14.07
CA HIS A 665 28.01 -65.46 12.93
C HIS A 665 28.45 -66.83 13.47
N GLU A 666 27.81 -67.88 12.99
CA GLU A 666 27.97 -69.26 13.49
C GLU A 666 27.70 -69.38 15.00
N LYS A 667 28.75 -69.37 15.84
CA LYS A 667 28.69 -69.49 17.30
C LYS A 667 29.30 -68.29 18.04
N SER A 668 29.90 -67.35 17.33
CA SER A 668 30.52 -66.16 17.91
C SER A 668 29.61 -64.94 17.77
N ASP A 669 29.51 -64.14 18.84
CA ASP A 669 28.95 -62.79 18.77
C ASP A 669 29.92 -61.88 18.01
N VAL A 670 29.44 -61.20 16.97
CA VAL A 670 30.25 -60.37 16.08
C VAL A 670 29.74 -58.93 16.11
N GLU A 671 30.66 -57.96 16.09
CA GLU A 671 30.31 -56.53 16.10
C GLU A 671 29.81 -56.02 14.75
N SER A 672 30.33 -56.56 13.65
CA SER A 672 29.88 -56.20 12.29
C SER A 672 30.00 -57.36 11.30
N ILE A 673 29.06 -57.43 10.36
CA ILE A 673 29.04 -58.44 9.29
C ILE A 673 29.13 -57.75 7.93
N LYS A 674 30.07 -58.23 7.11
CA LYS A 674 30.34 -57.73 5.75
C LYS A 674 29.36 -58.35 4.74
N LYS A 675 29.38 -57.79 3.53
CA LYS A 675 28.60 -58.27 2.38
C LYS A 675 28.82 -59.76 2.11
N ASP A 676 27.75 -60.44 1.70
CA ASP A 676 27.68 -61.85 1.30
C ASP A 676 27.94 -62.88 2.42
N VAL A 677 28.04 -62.44 3.67
CA VAL A 677 28.18 -63.30 4.84
C VAL A 677 26.81 -63.54 5.49
N GLU A 678 26.56 -64.79 5.91
CA GLU A 678 25.35 -65.18 6.63
C GLU A 678 25.45 -64.85 8.12
N CYS A 679 24.35 -64.47 8.75
CA CYS A 679 24.33 -64.10 10.15
C CYS A 679 22.99 -64.38 10.82
N GLY A 680 23.03 -64.73 12.11
CA GLY A 680 21.88 -64.72 12.99
C GLY A 680 21.68 -63.34 13.59
N LEU A 681 20.53 -62.73 13.31
CA LEU A 681 20.15 -61.41 13.82
C LEU A 681 18.97 -61.57 14.79
N MET A 682 19.10 -60.95 15.96
CA MET A 682 18.06 -60.90 16.98
C MET A 682 17.70 -59.45 17.27
N VAL A 683 16.41 -59.16 17.21
CA VAL A 683 15.84 -57.81 17.38
C VAL A 683 15.37 -57.64 18.84
N ASP A 684 15.20 -56.41 19.32
CA ASP A 684 14.86 -56.18 20.73
C ASP A 684 13.45 -56.65 21.12
N ASP A 685 12.51 -56.61 20.19
CA ASP A 685 11.12 -57.04 20.41
C ASP A 685 10.94 -58.55 20.17
N PRO A 686 10.56 -59.34 21.20
CA PRO A 686 10.38 -60.78 21.10
C PRO A 686 9.08 -61.21 20.38
N GLU A 687 8.16 -60.29 20.07
CA GLU A 687 6.89 -60.60 19.38
C GLU A 687 7.03 -60.62 17.85
N VAL A 688 8.15 -60.14 17.32
CA VAL A 688 8.40 -60.05 15.87
C VAL A 688 8.62 -61.44 15.28
N THR A 689 7.87 -61.76 14.23
CA THR A 689 8.01 -62.99 13.44
C THR A 689 8.71 -62.71 12.13
N PHE A 690 9.68 -63.55 11.77
CA PHE A 690 10.46 -63.41 10.54
C PHE A 690 10.01 -64.44 9.52
N GLU A 691 9.74 -64.00 8.30
CA GLU A 691 9.42 -64.87 7.17
C GLU A 691 10.57 -64.91 6.16
N ALA A 692 10.66 -66.01 5.41
CA ALA A 692 11.63 -66.13 4.33
C ALA A 692 11.29 -65.12 3.22
N GLY A 693 12.22 -64.23 2.90
CA GLY A 693 12.01 -63.13 1.95
C GLY A 693 11.86 -61.74 2.58
N ASP A 694 11.77 -61.65 3.92
CA ASP A 694 11.79 -60.35 4.60
C ASP A 694 13.13 -59.62 4.37
N THR A 695 13.10 -58.29 4.29
CA THR A 695 14.30 -57.45 4.11
C THR A 695 14.56 -56.66 5.38
N ILE A 696 15.75 -56.82 5.96
CA ILE A 696 16.20 -56.07 7.12
C ILE A 696 17.11 -54.94 6.64
N VAL A 697 16.69 -53.70 6.88
CA VAL A 697 17.44 -52.49 6.55
C VAL A 697 18.03 -51.90 7.83
N CYS A 698 19.34 -51.94 7.94
CA CYS A 698 20.08 -51.32 9.03
C CYS A 698 20.39 -49.86 8.66
N TYR A 699 20.00 -48.92 9.52
CA TYR A 699 20.20 -47.49 9.28
C TYR A 699 20.74 -46.77 10.51
N SER A 700 21.31 -45.59 10.29
CA SER A 700 21.69 -44.66 11.35
C SER A 700 20.96 -43.34 11.13
N PRO A 701 20.36 -42.73 12.17
CA PRO A 701 19.81 -41.40 12.06
C PRO A 701 20.99 -40.44 11.93
N LYS A 702 20.95 -39.61 10.89
CA LYS A 702 21.89 -38.51 10.71
C LYS A 702 21.10 -37.22 10.67
N SER A 703 21.41 -36.29 11.56
CA SER A 703 20.85 -34.95 11.54
C SER A 703 21.42 -34.19 10.35
N VAL A 704 20.59 -33.87 9.37
CA VAL A 704 20.96 -33.09 8.18
C VAL A 704 20.29 -31.72 8.27
N ALA A 705 21.04 -30.67 7.94
CA ALA A 705 20.50 -29.32 7.84
C ALA A 705 19.51 -29.24 6.67
N GLN A 706 18.35 -28.66 6.91
CA GLN A 706 17.37 -28.40 5.86
C GLN A 706 17.83 -27.24 4.97
N ILE A 707 17.49 -27.31 3.70
CA ILE A 707 17.64 -26.20 2.76
C ILE A 707 16.24 -25.70 2.44
N THR A 708 16.09 -24.39 2.36
CA THR A 708 14.83 -23.78 1.95
C THR A 708 14.48 -24.10 0.50
N ASP A 709 13.24 -24.55 0.26
CA ASP A 709 12.69 -24.75 -1.09
C ASP A 709 12.26 -23.44 -1.76
N TRP A 710 12.44 -22.31 -1.09
CA TRP A 710 12.02 -21.00 -1.61
C TRP A 710 12.79 -20.65 -2.88
N ASN A 711 12.04 -20.53 -3.97
CA ASN A 711 12.52 -20.02 -5.24
C ASN A 711 11.80 -18.70 -5.58
N PRO A 712 12.50 -17.55 -5.53
CA PRO A 712 11.90 -16.23 -5.77
C PRO A 712 11.52 -15.99 -7.25
N GLY A 713 11.72 -16.97 -8.13
CA GLY A 713 11.30 -16.90 -9.53
C GLY A 713 12.28 -16.16 -10.44
N PHE A 714 13.54 -16.00 -10.04
CA PHE A 714 14.60 -15.41 -10.85
C PHE A 714 15.99 -15.92 -10.52
#